data_AF-A0A3N2K026-F1
#
_entry.id   AF-A0A3N2K026-F1
#
_cell.length_a   1.000
_cell.length_b   1.000
_cell.length_c   1.000
_cell.angle_alpha   90.00
_cell.angle_beta   90.00
_cell.angle_gamma   90.00
#
_symmetry.space_group_name_H-M   'P 1'
#
loop_
_entity.id
_entity.type
_entity.pdbx_description
1 polymer ?
#
loop_
_entity_poly.entity_id
_entity_poly.type
_entity_poly.pdbx_seq_one_letter_code
_entity_poly.pdbx_strand_id
1 'polypeptide(L)'
;MGGDGPMSARDLGAHAAAHAQDLSRGLALLTAQSARLDAWARHLAAATLAGHRLLVAGNGGSAAEAQHLTAELVGRFEGERVPLSAISLHAETSSLTAIVNDYGAEEMFARQVAAHGRAGDVLLLLSTSGSSPNVVAAARRARGLGITTWAMTGPGPSALSAACDEVLQVHGGSTSAVQELHLVAVHTLCTALDAHVRDAQGGAAEGAADRRGDVRRVTVVGDVLLDRDVDGQVTRLCPDAPVPVVDTLEVRSSPGGAGLTALLCARDAATRLVAPLGTDAAAAELGAALAARLELVPVPQEGGTRRKTRVRSAGQSVVRVDDGGPARPVDVPAAAVAAAVADADVVLVSDYGAGTTHDGALRDALATAARERPVVWDPHPRGGAPVPGSALVTPNLAEARDAAEQLGIAPASDDDPGALAEALREAWQVAAVCVTAGARGAFLAGPEGGAVHVSARAVPGDPCGAGDRFASAAAVALAGGASTREAVERAVLAASAWVADGGADGFRRRGGAVARETAPPPRPGTEPPAEVARRLRAAGGTLVATGGCFDLLHAGHVATLEAAAALGDHLVVLLNGDASVRRLKGAQRPVVGQEDRARVLAALDCVSAVVVFDEDDPRAALDALRPDVWAKGGDYVADELPEADVVRRHGGRVTVLPYVDGRSTTSILDRTGRFAPIRTEGAPA
;
A
#
# COMPACT_ATOMS: atom_id res chain seq x y z
N MET A 1 -50.60 -29.10 -12.92
CA MET A 1 -49.89 -30.35 -12.56
C MET A 1 -49.08 -30.80 -13.77
N GLY A 2 -47.80 -30.43 -13.81
CA GLY A 2 -46.78 -30.94 -14.72
C GLY A 2 -45.48 -30.84 -13.92
N GLY A 3 -44.89 -31.99 -13.59
CA GLY A 3 -43.90 -32.11 -12.53
C GLY A 3 -42.50 -31.66 -12.96
N ASP A 4 -41.96 -30.67 -12.25
CA ASP A 4 -40.52 -30.48 -12.13
C ASP A 4 -39.98 -31.50 -11.13
N GLY A 5 -39.53 -32.65 -11.66
CA GLY A 5 -38.66 -33.55 -10.91
C GLY A 5 -37.24 -32.95 -10.80
N PRO A 6 -36.44 -33.34 -9.80
CA PRO A 6 -35.08 -32.85 -9.66
C PRO A 6 -34.25 -33.20 -10.91
N MET A 7 -33.62 -32.18 -11.50
CA MET A 7 -32.77 -32.26 -12.69
C MET A 7 -31.72 -33.37 -12.52
N SER A 8 -31.63 -34.31 -13.48
CA SER A 8 -30.66 -35.41 -13.36
C SER A 8 -29.23 -34.90 -13.60
N ALA A 9 -28.22 -35.60 -13.08
CA ALA A 9 -26.81 -35.23 -13.27
C ALA A 9 -26.37 -35.21 -14.76
N ARG A 10 -27.05 -35.95 -15.65
CA ARG A 10 -26.83 -35.87 -17.11
C ARG A 10 -27.40 -34.58 -17.72
N ASP A 11 -28.47 -34.04 -17.13
CA ASP A 11 -29.10 -32.80 -17.56
C ASP A 11 -28.28 -31.57 -17.13
N LEU A 12 -27.56 -31.65 -15.99
CA LEU A 12 -26.68 -30.59 -15.52
C LEU A 12 -25.51 -30.33 -16.49
N GLY A 13 -24.87 -31.38 -17.00
CA GLY A 13 -23.77 -31.25 -17.95
C GLY A 13 -24.22 -30.63 -19.29
N ALA A 14 -25.39 -31.03 -19.77
CA ALA A 14 -25.99 -30.46 -20.98
C ALA A 14 -26.40 -28.99 -20.77
N HIS A 15 -26.97 -28.66 -19.61
CA HIS A 15 -27.34 -27.28 -19.25
C HIS A 15 -26.12 -26.37 -19.12
N ALA A 16 -25.06 -26.83 -18.44
CA ALA A 16 -23.81 -26.08 -18.30
C ALA A 16 -23.14 -25.85 -19.67
N ALA A 17 -23.12 -26.85 -20.55
CA ALA A 17 -22.61 -26.71 -21.91
C ALA A 17 -23.44 -25.72 -22.73
N ALA A 18 -24.77 -25.76 -22.63
CA ALA A 18 -25.66 -24.82 -23.31
C ALA A 18 -25.47 -23.38 -22.82
N HIS A 19 -25.37 -23.18 -21.49
CA HIS A 19 -25.09 -21.88 -20.88
C HIS A 19 -23.72 -21.34 -21.29
N ALA A 20 -22.67 -22.17 -21.26
CA ALA A 20 -21.33 -21.77 -21.70
C ALA A 20 -21.27 -21.38 -23.19
N GLN A 21 -21.99 -22.11 -24.05
CA GLN A 21 -22.12 -21.76 -25.47
C GLN A 21 -22.88 -20.44 -25.67
N ASP A 22 -23.91 -20.20 -24.86
CA ASP A 22 -24.68 -18.97 -24.91
C ASP A 22 -23.85 -17.75 -24.48
N LEU A 23 -23.12 -17.87 -23.37
CA LEU A 23 -22.15 -16.86 -22.94
C LEU A 23 -21.08 -16.61 -23.99
N SER A 24 -20.52 -17.67 -24.59
CA SER A 24 -19.48 -17.53 -25.61
C SER A 24 -19.96 -16.72 -26.83
N ARG A 25 -21.21 -16.95 -27.27
CA ARG A 25 -21.83 -16.15 -28.34
C ARG A 25 -22.09 -14.71 -27.88
N GLY A 26 -22.63 -14.53 -26.68
CA GLY A 26 -22.89 -13.22 -26.10
C GLY A 26 -21.61 -12.38 -25.94
N LEU A 27 -20.51 -13.01 -25.51
CA LEU A 27 -19.19 -12.39 -25.36
C LEU A 27 -18.64 -11.93 -26.72
N ALA A 28 -18.78 -12.73 -27.78
CA ALA A 28 -18.35 -12.31 -29.11
C ALA A 28 -19.09 -11.04 -29.58
N LEU A 29 -20.39 -10.95 -29.31
CA LEU A 29 -21.21 -9.79 -29.64
C LEU A 29 -20.93 -8.58 -28.74
N LEU A 30 -20.61 -8.81 -27.47
CA LEU A 30 -20.18 -7.76 -26.54
C LEU A 30 -18.83 -7.17 -26.95
N THR A 31 -17.86 -8.01 -27.32
CA THR A 31 -16.54 -7.59 -27.81
C THR A 31 -16.66 -6.71 -29.06
N ALA A 32 -17.60 -7.02 -29.96
CA ALA A 32 -17.89 -6.18 -31.12
C ALA A 32 -18.43 -4.77 -30.76
N GLN A 33 -18.95 -4.60 -29.54
CA GLN A 33 -19.42 -3.32 -29.00
C GLN A 33 -18.39 -2.62 -28.09
N SER A 34 -17.15 -3.12 -28.01
CA SER A 34 -16.06 -2.53 -27.21
C SER A 34 -15.85 -1.03 -27.45
N ALA A 35 -15.98 -0.56 -28.70
CA ALA A 35 -15.85 0.87 -29.02
C ALA A 35 -16.92 1.75 -28.33
N ARG A 36 -18.13 1.21 -28.07
CA ARG A 36 -19.17 1.92 -27.31
C ARG A 36 -18.81 1.98 -25.83
N LEU A 37 -18.33 0.88 -25.26
CA LEU A 37 -17.86 0.85 -23.88
C LEU A 37 -16.69 1.82 -23.65
N ASP A 38 -15.75 1.91 -24.60
CA ASP A 38 -14.66 2.88 -24.58
C ASP A 38 -15.18 4.33 -24.65
N ALA A 39 -16.17 4.61 -25.51
CA ALA A 39 -16.78 5.93 -25.59
C ALA A 39 -17.51 6.33 -24.28
N TRP A 40 -18.24 5.39 -23.67
CA TRP A 40 -18.86 5.57 -22.36
C TRP A 40 -17.80 5.83 -21.28
N ALA A 41 -16.74 5.03 -21.24
CA ALA A 41 -15.63 5.21 -20.32
C ALA A 41 -15.00 6.61 -20.44
N ARG A 42 -14.73 7.07 -21.66
CA ARG A 42 -14.16 8.40 -21.92
C ARG A 42 -15.08 9.53 -21.49
N HIS A 43 -16.37 9.42 -21.80
CA HIS A 43 -17.37 10.41 -21.37
C HIS A 43 -17.47 10.45 -19.84
N LEU A 44 -17.50 9.29 -19.20
CA LEU A 44 -17.62 9.17 -17.76
C LEU A 44 -16.37 9.69 -17.04
N ALA A 45 -15.17 9.44 -17.57
CA ALA A 45 -13.92 10.00 -17.09
C ALA A 45 -14.00 11.54 -17.08
N ALA A 46 -14.36 12.13 -18.22
CA ALA A 46 -14.48 13.58 -18.34
C ALA A 46 -15.52 14.18 -17.38
N ALA A 47 -16.70 13.56 -17.28
CA ALA A 47 -17.76 14.03 -16.39
C ALA A 47 -17.33 13.97 -14.91
N THR A 48 -16.78 12.83 -14.47
CA THR A 48 -16.39 12.64 -13.08
C THR A 48 -15.21 13.50 -12.66
N LEU A 49 -14.22 13.70 -13.55
CA LEU A 49 -13.12 14.63 -13.31
C LEU A 49 -13.56 16.10 -13.28
N ALA A 50 -14.65 16.45 -13.98
CA ALA A 50 -15.28 17.77 -13.88
C ALA A 50 -16.18 17.94 -12.63
N GLY A 51 -16.22 16.95 -11.74
CA GLY A 51 -16.99 17.00 -10.49
C GLY A 51 -18.44 16.50 -10.60
N HIS A 52 -18.83 15.97 -11.76
CA HIS A 52 -20.10 15.26 -11.91
C HIS A 52 -20.03 13.85 -11.33
N ARG A 53 -21.18 13.19 -11.19
CA ARG A 53 -21.26 11.84 -10.60
C ARG A 53 -21.93 10.84 -11.52
N LEU A 54 -21.63 9.56 -11.27
CA LEU A 54 -22.38 8.43 -11.79
C LEU A 54 -23.50 8.04 -10.82
N LEU A 55 -24.74 7.97 -11.30
CA LEU A 55 -25.83 7.30 -10.62
C LEU A 55 -26.07 5.95 -11.29
N VAL A 56 -26.27 4.88 -10.52
CA VAL A 56 -26.49 3.54 -11.08
C VAL A 56 -27.71 2.89 -10.43
N ALA A 57 -28.57 2.27 -11.23
CA ALA A 57 -29.74 1.54 -10.71
C ALA A 57 -30.07 0.28 -11.53
N GLY A 58 -30.65 -0.70 -10.85
CA GLY A 58 -31.12 -1.96 -11.41
C GLY A 58 -31.90 -2.74 -10.34
N ASN A 59 -32.61 -3.78 -10.74
CA ASN A 59 -33.37 -4.65 -9.83
C ASN A 59 -32.68 -6.02 -9.69
N GLY A 60 -32.74 -6.63 -8.50
CA GLY A 60 -32.24 -8.00 -8.27
C GLY A 60 -30.74 -8.15 -8.57
N GLY A 61 -30.35 -9.12 -9.41
CA GLY A 61 -28.95 -9.30 -9.80
C GLY A 61 -28.35 -8.06 -10.49
N SER A 62 -29.14 -7.29 -11.24
CA SER A 62 -28.70 -6.02 -11.81
C SER A 62 -28.48 -4.93 -10.75
N ALA A 63 -29.09 -5.06 -9.58
CA ALA A 63 -28.77 -4.24 -8.42
C ALA A 63 -27.38 -4.60 -7.89
N ALA A 64 -27.07 -5.90 -7.73
CA ALA A 64 -25.74 -6.33 -7.32
C ALA A 64 -24.63 -5.81 -8.25
N GLU A 65 -24.83 -5.88 -9.57
CA GLU A 65 -23.93 -5.30 -10.57
C GLU A 65 -23.80 -3.77 -10.44
N ALA A 66 -24.91 -3.06 -10.20
CA ALA A 66 -24.89 -1.62 -9.97
C ALA A 66 -24.05 -1.25 -8.74
N GLN A 67 -24.20 -1.99 -7.64
CA GLN A 67 -23.41 -1.78 -6.43
C GLN A 67 -21.93 -2.12 -6.65
N HIS A 68 -21.65 -3.23 -7.35
CA HIS A 68 -20.30 -3.64 -7.74
C HIS A 68 -19.59 -2.53 -8.50
N LEU A 69 -20.19 -2.03 -9.59
CA LEU A 69 -19.64 -0.94 -10.39
C LEU A 69 -19.33 0.29 -9.53
N THR A 70 -20.27 0.72 -8.68
CA THR A 70 -20.05 1.90 -7.84
C THR A 70 -18.94 1.70 -6.81
N ALA A 71 -18.76 0.48 -6.29
CA ALA A 71 -17.68 0.16 -5.37
C ALA A 71 -16.30 0.24 -6.05
N GLU A 72 -16.19 -0.27 -7.29
CA GLU A 72 -14.95 -0.16 -8.07
C GLU A 72 -14.60 1.30 -8.38
N LEU A 73 -15.59 2.16 -8.64
CA LEU A 73 -15.39 3.59 -8.92
C LEU A 73 -14.98 4.41 -7.69
N VAL A 74 -15.57 4.14 -6.53
CA VAL A 74 -15.25 4.86 -5.29
C VAL A 74 -13.93 4.36 -4.67
N GLY A 75 -13.67 3.05 -4.76
CA GLY A 75 -12.43 2.43 -4.34
C GLY A 75 -11.38 2.37 -5.45
N ARG A 76 -10.61 1.28 -5.45
CA ARG A 76 -9.67 0.92 -6.52
C ARG A 76 -10.22 -0.28 -7.28
N PHE A 77 -10.06 -0.28 -8.60
CA PHE A 77 -10.31 -1.45 -9.44
C PHE A 77 -9.03 -2.30 -9.50
N GLU A 78 -8.27 -2.25 -10.60
CA GLU A 78 -6.98 -2.93 -10.72
C GLU A 78 -5.79 -2.09 -10.25
N GLY A 79 -5.85 -0.77 -10.46
CA GLY A 79 -4.81 0.18 -10.10
C GLY A 79 -5.30 1.29 -9.16
N GLU A 80 -4.36 2.05 -8.61
CA GLU A 80 -4.69 3.23 -7.80
C GLU A 80 -5.06 4.42 -8.71
N ARG A 81 -6.12 5.15 -8.38
CA ARG A 81 -6.53 6.40 -9.04
C ARG A 81 -7.31 7.29 -8.06
N VAL A 82 -7.62 8.51 -8.47
CA VAL A 82 -8.52 9.35 -7.66
C VAL A 82 -9.89 8.68 -7.47
N PRO A 83 -10.51 8.86 -6.30
CA PRO A 83 -11.86 8.36 -6.06
C PRO A 83 -12.85 9.10 -6.95
N LEU A 84 -13.74 8.36 -7.62
CA LEU A 84 -14.76 8.93 -8.50
C LEU A 84 -16.12 8.89 -7.80
N SER A 85 -16.90 9.95 -7.95
CA SER A 85 -18.22 10.02 -7.32
C SER A 85 -19.21 9.11 -8.04
N ALA A 86 -19.61 8.02 -7.38
CA ALA A 86 -20.60 7.08 -7.89
C ALA A 86 -21.59 6.67 -6.79
N ILE A 87 -22.89 6.59 -7.12
CA ILE A 87 -23.96 6.27 -6.16
C ILE A 87 -24.85 5.17 -6.75
N SER A 88 -24.95 4.08 -6.01
CA SER A 88 -25.92 3.01 -6.30
C SER A 88 -27.25 3.33 -5.61
N LEU A 89 -28.30 3.56 -6.40
CA LEU A 89 -29.59 4.06 -5.90
C LEU A 89 -30.39 3.02 -5.11
N HIS A 90 -29.92 1.78 -4.99
CA HIS A 90 -30.59 0.77 -4.16
C HIS A 90 -29.86 0.47 -2.84
N ALA A 91 -28.66 1.03 -2.63
CA ALA A 91 -27.78 0.63 -1.53
C ALA A 91 -28.26 1.14 -0.15
N GLU A 92 -28.91 2.31 -0.10
CA GLU A 92 -29.45 2.86 1.16
C GLU A 92 -30.87 2.34 1.40
N THR A 93 -30.97 1.32 2.25
CA THR A 93 -32.20 0.55 2.46
C THR A 93 -33.30 1.35 3.15
N SER A 94 -32.96 2.34 3.98
CA SER A 94 -33.96 3.16 4.69
C SER A 94 -34.72 4.07 3.72
N SER A 95 -34.01 4.76 2.83
CA SER A 95 -34.56 5.62 1.78
C SER A 95 -35.37 4.79 0.80
N LEU A 96 -34.84 3.64 0.37
CA LEU A 96 -35.54 2.75 -0.55
C LEU A 96 -36.87 2.27 0.02
N THR A 97 -36.89 1.80 1.28
CA THR A 97 -38.13 1.33 1.92
C THR A 97 -39.11 2.47 2.19
N ALA A 98 -38.65 3.65 2.60
CA ALA A 98 -39.51 4.82 2.79
C ALA A 98 -40.12 5.30 1.47
N ILE A 99 -39.34 5.39 0.39
CA ILE A 99 -39.82 5.83 -0.92
C ILE A 99 -40.86 4.87 -1.47
N VAL A 100 -40.60 3.56 -1.38
CA VAL A 100 -41.54 2.54 -1.85
C VAL A 100 -42.84 2.57 -1.04
N ASN A 101 -42.76 2.77 0.27
CA ASN A 101 -43.94 2.88 1.14
C ASN A 101 -44.80 4.10 0.81
N ASP A 102 -44.17 5.26 0.61
CA ASP A 102 -44.88 6.54 0.51
C ASP A 102 -45.30 6.91 -0.92
N TYR A 103 -44.52 6.48 -1.92
CA TYR A 103 -44.67 6.88 -3.33
C TYR A 103 -44.81 5.70 -4.30
N GLY A 104 -44.71 4.47 -3.81
CA GLY A 104 -44.82 3.25 -4.60
C GLY A 104 -43.50 2.82 -5.27
N ALA A 105 -43.48 1.56 -5.73
CA ALA A 105 -42.29 0.92 -6.27
C ALA A 105 -41.76 1.59 -7.56
N GLU A 106 -42.62 2.26 -8.33
CA GLU A 106 -42.21 2.96 -9.57
C GLU A 106 -41.32 4.19 -9.27
N GLU A 107 -41.56 4.91 -8.18
CA GLU A 107 -40.77 6.10 -7.80
C GLU A 107 -39.45 5.75 -7.08
N MET A 108 -39.24 4.46 -6.76
CA MET A 108 -38.09 3.93 -6.02
C MET A 108 -36.75 4.54 -6.47
N PHE A 109 -36.49 4.59 -7.78
CA PHE A 109 -35.27 5.19 -8.33
C PHE A 109 -35.50 6.62 -8.83
N ALA A 110 -36.64 6.91 -9.46
CA ALA A 110 -36.93 8.23 -10.03
C ALA A 110 -36.85 9.36 -8.99
N ARG A 111 -37.35 9.12 -7.76
CA ARG A 111 -37.27 10.11 -6.68
C ARG A 111 -35.83 10.37 -6.24
N GLN A 112 -35.00 9.34 -6.19
CA GLN A 112 -33.59 9.48 -5.84
C GLN A 112 -32.79 10.16 -6.95
N VAL A 113 -33.10 9.89 -8.23
CA VAL A 113 -32.55 10.63 -9.38
C VAL A 113 -32.85 12.12 -9.24
N ALA A 114 -34.07 12.49 -8.86
CA ALA A 114 -34.44 13.89 -8.63
C ALA A 114 -33.75 14.52 -7.42
N ALA A 115 -33.45 13.74 -6.38
CA ALA A 115 -32.80 14.24 -5.17
C ALA A 115 -31.27 14.38 -5.32
N HIS A 116 -30.64 13.48 -6.07
CA HIS A 116 -29.19 13.38 -6.14
C HIS A 116 -28.58 13.89 -7.44
N GLY A 117 -29.32 13.80 -8.54
CA GLY A 117 -28.84 14.12 -9.87
C GLY A 117 -28.86 15.61 -10.20
N ARG A 118 -27.88 16.04 -11.00
CA ARG A 118 -27.70 17.39 -11.52
C ARG A 118 -27.38 17.33 -13.01
N ALA A 119 -27.64 18.40 -13.75
CA ALA A 119 -27.24 18.49 -15.16
C ALA A 119 -25.72 18.20 -15.32
N GLY A 120 -25.37 17.36 -16.29
CA GLY A 120 -24.00 16.88 -16.50
C GLY A 120 -23.63 15.60 -15.76
N ASP A 121 -24.46 15.13 -14.82
CA ASP A 121 -24.31 13.79 -14.25
C ASP A 121 -24.68 12.70 -15.28
N VAL A 122 -24.24 11.47 -15.02
CA VAL A 122 -24.56 10.29 -15.82
C VAL A 122 -25.42 9.33 -15.00
N LEU A 123 -26.50 8.81 -15.59
CA LEU A 123 -27.33 7.74 -15.02
C LEU A 123 -27.17 6.46 -15.86
N LEU A 124 -26.62 5.40 -15.28
CA LEU A 124 -26.53 4.08 -15.88
C LEU A 124 -27.58 3.13 -15.30
N LEU A 125 -28.40 2.54 -16.18
CA LEU A 125 -29.52 1.68 -15.80
C LEU A 125 -29.31 0.25 -16.29
N LEU A 126 -29.32 -0.72 -15.38
CA LEU A 126 -29.15 -2.13 -15.71
C LEU A 126 -30.50 -2.86 -15.62
N SER A 127 -30.92 -3.49 -16.71
CA SER A 127 -32.15 -4.27 -16.75
C SER A 127 -32.10 -5.37 -17.80
N THR A 128 -32.17 -6.62 -17.37
CA THR A 128 -32.16 -7.77 -18.30
C THR A 128 -33.35 -7.78 -19.26
N SER A 129 -34.52 -7.27 -18.84
CA SER A 129 -35.72 -7.18 -19.69
C SER A 129 -35.90 -5.82 -20.36
N GLY A 130 -35.28 -4.76 -19.84
CA GLY A 130 -35.48 -3.38 -20.29
C GLY A 130 -36.91 -2.84 -20.08
N SER A 131 -37.73 -3.54 -19.30
CA SER A 131 -39.17 -3.24 -19.14
C SER A 131 -39.60 -2.89 -17.71
N SER A 132 -38.67 -2.90 -16.75
CA SER A 132 -38.98 -2.61 -15.34
C SER A 132 -39.50 -1.16 -15.18
N PRO A 133 -40.74 -0.94 -14.70
CA PRO A 133 -41.34 0.40 -14.64
C PRO A 133 -40.53 1.40 -13.82
N ASN A 134 -39.98 0.96 -12.68
CA ASN A 134 -39.17 1.80 -11.80
C ASN A 134 -37.84 2.27 -12.43
N VAL A 135 -37.20 1.42 -13.25
CA VAL A 135 -35.99 1.75 -14.00
C VAL A 135 -36.32 2.70 -15.16
N VAL A 136 -37.42 2.47 -15.87
CA VAL A 136 -37.89 3.35 -16.96
C VAL A 136 -38.29 4.73 -16.43
N ALA A 137 -38.95 4.79 -15.27
CA ALA A 137 -39.30 6.04 -14.59
C ALA A 137 -38.04 6.85 -14.22
N ALA A 138 -36.98 6.18 -13.77
CA ALA A 138 -35.69 6.81 -13.49
C ALA A 138 -35.07 7.45 -14.74
N ALA A 139 -35.06 6.74 -15.88
CA ALA A 139 -34.57 7.27 -17.15
C ALA A 139 -35.33 8.54 -17.57
N ARG A 140 -36.66 8.49 -17.51
CA ARG A 140 -37.51 9.65 -17.85
C ARG A 140 -37.27 10.84 -16.94
N ARG A 141 -37.10 10.62 -15.64
CA ARG A 141 -36.79 11.69 -14.67
C ARG A 141 -35.43 12.32 -14.95
N ALA A 142 -34.41 11.50 -15.24
CA ALA A 142 -33.07 11.97 -15.56
C ALA A 142 -33.04 12.87 -16.80
N ARG A 143 -33.73 12.47 -17.87
CA ARG A 143 -33.84 13.29 -19.09
C ARG A 143 -34.44 14.67 -18.83
N GLY A 144 -35.45 14.76 -17.94
CA GLY A 144 -36.03 16.04 -17.52
C GLY A 144 -35.10 16.95 -16.73
N LEU A 145 -34.01 16.40 -16.17
CA LEU A 145 -33.02 17.12 -15.35
C LEU A 145 -31.71 17.42 -16.11
N GLY A 146 -31.62 17.07 -17.40
CA GLY A 146 -30.40 17.22 -18.18
C GLY A 146 -29.27 16.26 -17.78
N ILE A 147 -29.62 15.08 -17.25
CA ILE A 147 -28.69 14.00 -16.91
C ILE A 147 -28.55 13.08 -18.13
N THR A 148 -27.31 12.73 -18.51
CA THR A 148 -27.04 11.78 -19.59
C THR A 148 -27.50 10.38 -19.17
N THR A 149 -28.29 9.70 -19.99
CA THR A 149 -28.88 8.40 -19.65
C THR A 149 -28.33 7.25 -20.48
N TRP A 150 -27.76 6.25 -19.81
CA TRP A 150 -27.27 5.01 -20.40
C TRP A 150 -28.06 3.81 -19.90
N ALA A 151 -28.17 2.77 -20.73
CA ALA A 151 -28.76 1.51 -20.30
C ALA A 151 -27.95 0.28 -20.77
N MET A 152 -27.75 -0.67 -19.88
CA MET A 152 -27.34 -2.03 -20.23
C MET A 152 -28.59 -2.93 -20.19
N THR A 153 -28.95 -3.49 -21.33
CA THR A 153 -30.15 -4.32 -21.46
C THR A 153 -29.88 -5.66 -22.10
N GLY A 154 -30.79 -6.62 -21.86
CA GLY A 154 -30.88 -7.82 -22.69
C GLY A 154 -31.29 -7.51 -24.14
N PRO A 155 -31.52 -8.55 -24.95
CA PRO A 155 -31.69 -8.40 -26.39
C PRO A 155 -33.00 -7.71 -26.79
N GLY A 156 -32.93 -6.87 -27.83
CA GLY A 156 -34.09 -6.29 -28.51
C GLY A 156 -34.53 -4.90 -27.98
N PRO A 157 -35.41 -4.21 -28.71
CA PRO A 157 -35.94 -2.91 -28.29
C PRO A 157 -36.85 -3.06 -27.07
N SER A 158 -36.71 -2.12 -26.13
CA SER A 158 -37.43 -2.09 -24.85
C SER A 158 -37.82 -0.67 -24.47
N ALA A 159 -38.74 -0.55 -23.49
CA ALA A 159 -39.16 0.74 -22.97
C ALA A 159 -37.98 1.55 -22.40
N LEU A 160 -37.02 0.88 -21.76
CA LEU A 160 -35.81 1.48 -21.26
C LEU A 160 -34.90 1.94 -22.40
N SER A 161 -34.72 1.11 -23.44
CA SER A 161 -33.87 1.48 -24.58
C SER A 161 -34.36 2.73 -25.34
N ALA A 162 -35.68 2.96 -25.36
CA ALA A 162 -36.27 4.17 -25.94
C ALA A 162 -36.20 5.38 -25.00
N ALA A 163 -36.08 5.15 -23.69
CA ALA A 163 -36.03 6.19 -22.67
C ALA A 163 -34.62 6.71 -22.38
N CYS A 164 -33.57 5.96 -22.75
CA CYS A 164 -32.18 6.36 -22.59
C CYS A 164 -31.58 7.00 -23.84
N ASP A 165 -30.46 7.70 -23.70
CA ASP A 165 -29.74 8.36 -24.79
C ASP A 165 -28.81 7.38 -25.51
N GLU A 166 -28.18 6.48 -24.75
CA GLU A 166 -27.40 5.37 -25.29
C GLU A 166 -27.72 4.04 -24.61
N VAL A 167 -27.55 2.95 -25.36
CA VAL A 167 -27.88 1.59 -24.89
C VAL A 167 -26.80 0.61 -25.33
N LEU A 168 -26.35 -0.23 -24.41
CA LEU A 168 -25.54 -1.41 -24.68
C LEU A 168 -26.46 -2.64 -24.57
N GLN A 169 -26.74 -3.26 -25.71
CA GLN A 169 -27.58 -4.46 -25.75
C GLN A 169 -26.68 -5.70 -25.70
N VAL A 170 -26.85 -6.52 -24.68
CA VAL A 170 -26.16 -7.81 -24.58
C VAL A 170 -27.08 -8.94 -25.00
N HIS A 171 -26.53 -9.90 -25.73
CA HIS A 171 -27.27 -11.02 -26.31
C HIS A 171 -27.01 -12.28 -25.50
N GLY A 172 -27.87 -12.56 -24.53
CA GLY A 172 -27.96 -13.85 -23.83
C GLY A 172 -29.32 -14.49 -24.07
N GLY A 173 -29.35 -15.80 -24.21
CA GLY A 173 -30.56 -16.63 -24.30
C GLY A 173 -31.26 -16.86 -22.95
N SER A 174 -30.65 -16.44 -21.84
CA SER A 174 -31.24 -16.49 -20.50
C SER A 174 -30.94 -15.22 -19.68
N THR A 175 -31.73 -14.97 -18.63
CA THR A 175 -31.50 -13.84 -17.70
C THR A 175 -30.14 -13.93 -17.01
N SER A 176 -29.69 -15.13 -16.63
CA SER A 176 -28.38 -15.33 -16.02
C SER A 176 -27.25 -15.03 -16.99
N ALA A 177 -27.38 -15.45 -18.25
CA ALA A 177 -26.39 -15.14 -19.27
C ALA A 177 -26.29 -13.62 -19.52
N VAL A 178 -27.43 -12.91 -19.54
CA VAL A 178 -27.44 -11.44 -19.67
C VAL A 178 -26.75 -10.76 -18.48
N GLN A 179 -26.97 -11.23 -17.25
CA GLN A 179 -26.31 -10.70 -16.04
C GLN A 179 -24.79 -10.92 -16.07
N GLU A 180 -24.35 -12.13 -16.42
CA GLU A 180 -22.93 -12.44 -16.55
C GLU A 180 -22.25 -11.57 -17.63
N LEU A 181 -22.94 -11.31 -18.75
CA LEU A 181 -22.45 -10.39 -19.78
C LEU A 181 -22.43 -8.92 -19.33
N HIS A 182 -23.41 -8.48 -18.54
CA HIS A 182 -23.38 -7.15 -17.93
C HIS A 182 -22.18 -7.00 -16.98
N LEU A 183 -21.85 -8.02 -16.19
CA LEU A 183 -20.68 -7.99 -15.32
C LEU A 183 -19.38 -7.83 -16.11
N VAL A 184 -19.24 -8.54 -17.24
CA VAL A 184 -18.09 -8.38 -18.15
C VAL A 184 -18.05 -6.96 -18.73
N ALA A 185 -19.20 -6.40 -19.10
CA ALA A 185 -19.30 -5.02 -19.59
C ALA A 185 -18.93 -4.00 -18.50
N VAL A 186 -19.32 -4.24 -17.25
CA VAL A 186 -18.95 -3.43 -16.08
C VAL A 186 -17.44 -3.44 -15.86
N HIS A 187 -16.79 -4.60 -15.86
CA HIS A 187 -15.33 -4.67 -15.71
C HIS A 187 -14.61 -4.02 -16.89
N THR A 188 -15.08 -4.23 -18.12
CA THR A 188 -14.51 -3.60 -19.31
C THR A 188 -14.64 -2.07 -19.24
N LEU A 189 -15.80 -1.57 -18.77
CA LEU A 189 -16.03 -0.15 -18.54
C LEU A 189 -15.07 0.40 -17.47
N CYS A 190 -14.86 -0.32 -16.36
CA CYS A 190 -13.89 0.08 -15.33
C CYS A 190 -12.46 0.13 -15.88
N THR A 191 -12.00 -0.89 -16.59
CA THR A 191 -10.66 -0.92 -17.20
C THR A 191 -10.44 0.26 -18.14
N ALA A 192 -11.41 0.52 -19.03
CA ALA A 192 -11.33 1.64 -19.97
C ALA A 192 -11.44 2.99 -19.26
N LEU A 193 -12.32 3.11 -18.26
CA LEU A 193 -12.48 4.33 -17.46
C LEU A 193 -11.17 4.67 -16.75
N ASP A 194 -10.54 3.70 -16.12
CA ASP A 194 -9.25 3.87 -15.47
C ASP A 194 -8.17 4.32 -16.47
N ALA A 195 -8.18 3.79 -17.70
CA ALA A 195 -7.29 4.26 -18.75
C ALA A 195 -7.57 5.72 -19.12
N HIS A 196 -8.82 6.10 -19.38
CA HIS A 196 -9.18 7.48 -19.72
C HIS A 196 -9.00 8.47 -18.56
N VAL A 197 -9.18 8.04 -17.30
CA VAL A 197 -8.89 8.86 -16.13
C VAL A 197 -7.38 9.05 -16.00
N ARG A 198 -6.58 8.00 -16.18
CA ARG A 198 -5.11 8.13 -16.23
C ARG A 198 -4.67 9.02 -17.40
N ASP A 199 -5.29 8.89 -18.57
CA ASP A 199 -4.97 9.70 -19.75
C ASP A 199 -5.46 11.14 -19.60
N ALA A 200 -6.54 11.41 -18.85
CA ALA A 200 -7.06 12.76 -18.61
C ALA A 200 -6.40 13.44 -17.40
N GLN A 201 -5.92 12.68 -16.41
CA GLN A 201 -5.09 13.19 -15.32
C GLN A 201 -3.63 13.32 -15.75
N GLY A 202 -3.17 12.40 -16.60
CA GLY A 202 -2.03 12.57 -17.48
C GLY A 202 -2.24 13.81 -18.34
N GLY A 203 -3.38 13.94 -19.01
CA GLY A 203 -3.86 15.05 -19.85
C GLY A 203 -3.91 16.43 -19.17
N ALA A 204 -4.33 16.47 -17.90
CA ALA A 204 -4.40 17.68 -17.07
C ALA A 204 -3.04 18.01 -16.45
N ALA A 205 -2.20 17.00 -16.19
CA ALA A 205 -0.77 17.22 -16.00
C ALA A 205 -0.10 17.61 -17.33
N GLU A 206 -0.65 17.23 -18.48
CA GLU A 206 -0.12 17.39 -19.83
C GLU A 206 -0.46 18.74 -20.49
N GLY A 207 -1.43 19.48 -19.95
CA GLY A 207 -1.45 20.95 -20.08
C GLY A 207 -0.18 21.62 -19.53
N ALA A 208 0.62 20.88 -18.75
CA ALA A 208 1.97 21.21 -18.31
C ALA A 208 3.03 20.13 -18.68
N ALA A 209 2.68 19.05 -19.38
CA ALA A 209 3.52 17.85 -19.54
C ALA A 209 3.31 17.00 -20.81
N ASP A 210 2.54 17.41 -21.84
CA ASP A 210 2.61 16.72 -23.14
C ASP A 210 3.63 17.42 -24.04
N ARG A 211 4.86 16.95 -23.89
CA ARG A 211 5.66 16.61 -25.07
C ARG A 211 6.07 15.14 -24.93
N ARG A 212 5.33 14.25 -25.60
CA ARG A 212 5.80 12.97 -26.18
C ARG A 212 6.64 12.06 -25.27
N GLY A 213 6.06 10.95 -24.81
CA GLY A 213 6.67 9.61 -24.77
C GLY A 213 8.19 9.46 -24.59
N ASP A 214 8.80 10.18 -23.65
CA ASP A 214 10.23 10.08 -23.37
C ASP A 214 10.43 9.23 -22.11
N VAL A 215 11.35 8.28 -22.18
CA VAL A 215 11.74 7.49 -21.00
C VAL A 215 12.36 8.47 -20.00
N ARG A 216 11.81 8.54 -18.78
CA ARG A 216 12.33 9.44 -17.73
C ARG A 216 13.82 9.22 -17.54
N ARG A 217 14.62 10.29 -17.64
CA ARG A 217 16.08 10.28 -17.51
C ARG A 217 16.50 10.83 -16.16
N VAL A 218 17.03 9.96 -15.31
CA VAL A 218 17.64 10.32 -14.02
C VAL A 218 19.16 10.31 -14.19
N THR A 219 19.82 11.42 -13.90
CA THR A 219 21.30 11.43 -13.78
C THR A 219 21.69 11.42 -12.32
N VAL A 220 22.31 10.33 -11.86
CA VAL A 220 22.90 10.22 -10.53
C VAL A 220 24.35 10.70 -10.60
N VAL A 221 24.75 11.56 -9.68
CA VAL A 221 26.12 12.06 -9.55
C VAL A 221 26.61 11.78 -8.15
N GLY A 222 27.74 11.09 -7.99
CA GLY A 222 28.22 10.81 -6.64
C GLY A 222 29.34 9.79 -6.54
N ASP A 223 29.71 9.49 -5.29
CA ASP A 223 30.81 8.58 -5.02
C ASP A 223 30.34 7.11 -5.05
N VAL A 224 31.02 6.28 -5.82
CA VAL A 224 30.80 4.82 -5.83
C VAL A 224 31.77 4.11 -4.89
N LEU A 225 31.30 3.01 -4.33
CA LEU A 225 32.13 2.10 -3.53
C LEU A 225 31.69 0.66 -3.77
N LEU A 226 32.60 -0.29 -3.58
CA LEU A 226 32.29 -1.72 -3.68
C LEU A 226 31.95 -2.25 -2.28
N ASP A 227 30.68 -2.55 -2.05
CA ASP A 227 30.24 -3.29 -0.85
C ASP A 227 30.56 -4.77 -1.05
N ARG A 228 31.24 -5.38 -0.08
CA ARG A 228 31.58 -6.80 -0.08
C ARG A 228 31.13 -7.45 1.21
N ASP A 229 30.31 -8.48 1.13
CA ASP A 229 29.83 -9.25 2.27
C ASP A 229 30.49 -10.64 2.23
N VAL A 230 31.25 -10.96 3.27
CA VAL A 230 31.96 -12.23 3.46
C VAL A 230 31.23 -13.01 4.54
N ASP A 231 30.50 -14.05 4.14
CA ASP A 231 29.89 -14.99 5.08
C ASP A 231 30.86 -16.13 5.35
N GLY A 232 31.09 -16.40 6.64
CA GLY A 232 31.96 -17.47 7.07
C GLY A 232 31.50 -18.15 8.35
N GLN A 233 32.35 -19.02 8.86
CA GLN A 233 32.17 -19.66 10.16
C GLN A 233 33.41 -19.45 11.03
N VAL A 234 33.18 -19.12 12.30
CA VAL A 234 34.23 -19.08 13.32
C VAL A 234 34.21 -20.39 14.10
N THR A 235 35.20 -21.25 13.83
CA THR A 235 35.34 -22.56 14.49
C THR A 235 36.53 -22.62 15.44
N ARG A 236 37.48 -21.69 15.30
CA ARG A 236 38.72 -21.64 16.09
C ARG A 236 39.20 -20.21 16.32
N LEU A 237 40.09 -20.06 17.30
CA LEU A 237 40.89 -18.85 17.49
C LEU A 237 42.22 -18.98 16.73
N CYS A 238 42.81 -17.83 16.39
CA CYS A 238 44.14 -17.76 15.78
C CYS A 238 45.20 -18.25 16.78
N PRO A 239 46.17 -19.10 16.37
CA PRO A 239 47.24 -19.54 17.26
C PRO A 239 48.18 -18.39 17.67
N ASP A 240 48.28 -17.34 16.86
CA ASP A 240 49.24 -16.24 17.04
C ASP A 240 48.65 -15.00 17.74
N ALA A 241 47.32 -14.93 17.92
CA ALA A 241 46.64 -13.83 18.61
C ALA A 241 45.23 -14.24 19.09
N PRO A 242 44.65 -13.62 20.16
CA PRO A 242 43.33 -13.95 20.67
C PRO A 242 42.20 -13.35 19.79
N VAL A 243 42.19 -13.70 18.51
CA VAL A 243 41.22 -13.24 17.51
C VAL A 243 40.56 -14.43 16.82
N PRO A 244 39.28 -14.33 16.43
CA PRO A 244 38.59 -15.40 15.71
C PRO A 244 39.18 -15.60 14.32
N VAL A 245 39.28 -16.86 13.88
CA VAL A 245 39.54 -17.17 12.47
C VAL A 245 38.21 -17.42 11.77
N VAL A 246 37.94 -16.65 10.72
CA VAL A 246 36.75 -16.80 9.89
C VAL A 246 37.10 -17.65 8.67
N ASP A 247 36.61 -18.88 8.62
CA ASP A 247 36.67 -19.68 7.40
C ASP A 247 35.58 -19.18 6.44
N THR A 248 36.00 -18.63 5.30
CA THR A 248 35.08 -18.01 4.33
C THR A 248 34.28 -19.08 3.60
N LEU A 249 32.95 -18.97 3.63
CA LEU A 249 32.03 -19.85 2.91
C LEU A 249 31.57 -19.21 1.61
N GLU A 250 31.24 -17.91 1.67
CA GLU A 250 30.71 -17.18 0.53
C GLU A 250 31.21 -15.73 0.56
N VAL A 251 31.47 -15.19 -0.62
CA VAL A 251 31.78 -13.78 -0.82
C VAL A 251 30.82 -13.23 -1.85
N ARG A 252 30.09 -12.18 -1.48
CA ARG A 252 29.21 -11.44 -2.39
C ARG A 252 29.70 -10.00 -2.49
N SER A 253 29.62 -9.45 -3.69
CA SER A 253 29.94 -8.05 -3.94
C SER A 253 28.76 -7.35 -4.59
N SER A 254 28.63 -6.06 -4.32
CA SER A 254 27.61 -5.21 -4.96
C SER A 254 28.05 -3.76 -5.01
N PRO A 255 27.59 -2.98 -6.01
CA PRO A 255 27.73 -1.53 -5.97
C PRO A 255 27.05 -0.94 -4.73
N GLY A 256 27.79 -0.11 -4.00
CA GLY A 256 27.31 0.72 -2.90
C GLY A 256 27.48 2.20 -3.23
N GLY A 257 27.11 3.06 -2.28
CA GLY A 257 27.17 4.51 -2.50
C GLY A 257 26.20 4.97 -3.57
N ALA A 258 26.62 5.96 -4.37
CA ALA A 258 25.90 6.41 -5.55
C ALA A 258 25.60 5.27 -6.56
N GLY A 259 26.38 4.18 -6.54
CA GLY A 259 26.15 3.00 -7.36
C GLY A 259 24.87 2.25 -6.96
N LEU A 260 24.59 2.11 -5.66
CA LEU A 260 23.34 1.53 -5.18
C LEU A 260 22.16 2.45 -5.55
N THR A 261 22.30 3.74 -5.27
CA THR A 261 21.29 4.76 -5.56
C THR A 261 20.90 4.77 -7.05
N ALA A 262 21.89 4.67 -7.94
CA ALA A 262 21.65 4.59 -9.38
C ALA A 262 20.96 3.29 -9.80
N LEU A 263 21.32 2.14 -9.20
CA LEU A 263 20.61 0.89 -9.43
C LEU A 263 19.15 0.93 -8.96
N LEU A 264 18.86 1.67 -7.88
CA LEU A 264 17.50 1.87 -7.40
C LEU A 264 16.68 2.75 -8.37
N CYS A 265 17.29 3.81 -8.92
CA CYS A 265 16.65 4.63 -9.97
C CYS A 265 16.40 3.84 -11.25
N ALA A 266 17.34 2.98 -11.64
CA ALA A 266 17.29 2.19 -12.87
C ALA A 266 16.13 1.18 -12.93
N ARG A 267 15.46 0.92 -11.81
CA ARG A 267 14.24 0.11 -11.77
C ARG A 267 13.04 0.81 -12.40
N ASP A 268 13.01 2.14 -12.30
CA ASP A 268 11.83 2.95 -12.58
C ASP A 268 12.09 4.03 -13.66
N ALA A 269 13.35 4.24 -14.06
CA ALA A 269 13.77 5.27 -15.01
C ALA A 269 15.06 4.91 -15.78
N ALA A 270 15.25 5.46 -16.99
CA ALA A 270 16.55 5.41 -17.66
C ALA A 270 17.56 6.18 -16.80
N THR A 271 18.60 5.50 -16.36
CA THR A 271 19.55 6.07 -15.40
C THR A 271 20.94 6.22 -16.01
N ARG A 272 21.53 7.38 -15.80
CA ARG A 272 22.95 7.66 -16.06
C ARG A 272 23.65 7.88 -14.73
N LEU A 273 24.85 7.34 -14.56
CA LEU A 273 25.68 7.52 -13.37
C LEU A 273 26.96 8.25 -13.74
N VAL A 274 27.18 9.43 -13.19
CA VAL A 274 28.44 10.18 -13.22
C VAL A 274 29.16 9.93 -11.91
N ALA A 275 30.27 9.18 -11.95
CA ALA A 275 30.97 8.80 -10.72
C ALA A 275 32.48 8.63 -10.94
N PRO A 276 33.32 8.94 -9.93
CA PRO A 276 34.73 8.60 -9.94
C PRO A 276 34.92 7.09 -10.04
N LEU A 277 35.73 6.63 -11.00
CA LEU A 277 36.05 5.22 -11.18
C LEU A 277 37.54 5.04 -11.40
N GLY A 278 38.15 4.15 -10.61
CA GLY A 278 39.57 3.83 -10.68
C GLY A 278 39.91 2.88 -11.83
N THR A 279 41.16 2.42 -11.84
CA THR A 279 41.66 1.44 -12.82
C THR A 279 42.05 0.11 -12.18
N ASP A 280 41.64 -0.13 -10.93
CA ASP A 280 41.94 -1.36 -10.20
C ASP A 280 40.87 -2.44 -10.40
N ALA A 281 41.11 -3.64 -9.86
CA ALA A 281 40.20 -4.77 -10.00
C ALA A 281 38.80 -4.49 -9.42
N ALA A 282 38.72 -3.69 -8.35
CA ALA A 282 37.45 -3.32 -7.74
C ALA A 282 36.66 -2.33 -8.62
N ALA A 283 37.34 -1.40 -9.29
CA ALA A 283 36.73 -0.55 -10.31
C ALA A 283 36.21 -1.37 -11.51
N ALA A 284 36.98 -2.35 -11.98
CA ALA A 284 36.53 -3.23 -13.06
C ALA A 284 35.26 -4.02 -12.67
N GLU A 285 35.20 -4.52 -11.43
CA GLU A 285 34.04 -5.21 -10.89
C GLU A 285 32.81 -4.29 -10.77
N LEU A 286 32.98 -3.08 -10.22
CA LEU A 286 31.92 -2.06 -10.17
C LEU A 286 31.42 -1.70 -11.56
N GLY A 287 32.34 -1.39 -12.48
CA GLY A 287 32.02 -0.98 -13.84
C GLY A 287 31.20 -2.04 -14.56
N ALA A 288 31.59 -3.32 -14.45
CA ALA A 288 30.83 -4.42 -15.03
C ALA A 288 29.42 -4.57 -14.42
N ALA A 289 29.30 -4.47 -13.09
CA ALA A 289 28.02 -4.60 -12.39
C ALA A 289 27.03 -3.46 -12.70
N LEU A 290 27.55 -2.24 -12.92
CA LEU A 290 26.79 -1.03 -13.21
C LEU A 290 26.43 -0.91 -14.69
N ALA A 291 27.39 -1.07 -15.59
CA ALA A 291 27.18 -0.90 -17.04
C ALA A 291 26.17 -1.91 -17.63
N ALA A 292 25.91 -3.02 -16.93
CA ALA A 292 24.87 -3.97 -17.32
C ALA A 292 23.43 -3.45 -17.16
N ARG A 293 23.22 -2.35 -16.42
CA ARG A 293 21.88 -1.87 -16.02
C ARG A 293 21.66 -0.38 -16.22
N LEU A 294 22.72 0.41 -16.39
CA LEU A 294 22.66 1.86 -16.51
C LEU A 294 23.80 2.40 -17.40
N GLU A 295 23.66 3.65 -17.85
CA GLU A 295 24.71 4.33 -18.59
C GLU A 295 25.75 4.90 -17.62
N LEU A 296 27.02 4.50 -17.76
CA LEU A 296 28.10 4.97 -16.88
C LEU A 296 28.93 6.06 -17.58
N VAL A 297 29.05 7.22 -16.94
CA VAL A 297 29.96 8.31 -17.31
C VAL A 297 31.09 8.33 -16.28
N PRO A 298 32.21 7.64 -16.54
CA PRO A 298 33.30 7.54 -15.58
C PRO A 298 34.03 8.88 -15.45
N VAL A 299 34.28 9.29 -14.22
CA VAL A 299 35.18 10.39 -13.88
C VAL A 299 36.52 9.76 -13.47
N PRO A 300 37.66 10.17 -14.04
CA PRO A 300 38.95 9.65 -13.60
C PRO A 300 39.17 9.96 -12.12
N GLN A 301 39.86 9.05 -11.42
CA GLN A 301 40.21 9.26 -10.01
C GLN A 301 41.66 8.88 -9.73
N GLU A 302 42.26 9.58 -8.78
CA GLU A 302 43.51 9.21 -8.14
C GLU A 302 43.22 8.45 -6.84
N GLY A 303 44.00 7.40 -6.57
CA GLY A 303 43.79 6.49 -5.44
C GLY A 303 43.02 5.22 -5.82
N GLY A 304 42.90 4.31 -4.85
CA GLY A 304 42.16 3.04 -5.04
C GLY A 304 40.65 3.24 -5.06
N THR A 305 39.94 2.24 -5.57
CA THR A 305 38.48 2.15 -5.45
C THR A 305 38.11 1.79 -4.02
N ARG A 306 37.24 2.59 -3.39
CA ARG A 306 36.80 2.35 -2.01
C ARG A 306 36.05 1.03 -1.91
N ARG A 307 36.41 0.23 -0.91
CA ARG A 307 35.80 -1.05 -0.58
C ARG A 307 35.30 -1.03 0.85
N LYS A 308 34.09 -1.55 1.05
CA LYS A 308 33.47 -1.74 2.37
C LYS A 308 33.19 -3.23 2.54
N THR A 309 34.11 -3.92 3.21
CA THR A 309 34.03 -5.36 3.43
C THR A 309 33.44 -5.66 4.81
N ARG A 310 32.29 -6.32 4.87
CA ARG A 310 31.67 -6.81 6.11
C ARG A 310 31.91 -8.32 6.22
N VAL A 311 32.50 -8.76 7.32
CA VAL A 311 32.73 -10.18 7.60
C VAL A 311 31.71 -10.63 8.65
N ARG A 312 30.98 -11.70 8.36
CA ARG A 312 29.91 -12.22 9.21
C ARG A 312 30.10 -13.72 9.50
N SER A 313 29.62 -14.16 10.66
CA SER A 313 29.55 -15.57 11.05
C SER A 313 28.24 -15.84 11.77
N ALA A 314 27.51 -16.87 11.33
CA ALA A 314 26.19 -17.25 11.87
C ALA A 314 25.21 -16.05 12.02
N GLY A 315 25.20 -15.14 11.04
CA GLY A 315 24.36 -13.95 11.04
C GLY A 315 24.87 -12.77 11.89
N GLN A 316 25.97 -12.94 12.65
CA GLN A 316 26.58 -11.87 13.44
C GLN A 316 27.75 -11.22 12.70
N SER A 317 27.86 -9.90 12.78
CA SER A 317 29.01 -9.17 12.21
C SER A 317 30.24 -9.35 13.09
N VAL A 318 31.34 -9.81 12.50
CA VAL A 318 32.63 -10.03 13.18
C VAL A 318 33.49 -8.78 13.05
N VAL A 319 33.71 -8.30 11.83
CA VAL A 319 34.54 -7.13 11.55
C VAL A 319 34.06 -6.42 10.27
N ARG A 320 34.27 -5.11 10.22
CA ARG A 320 34.18 -4.33 8.99
C ARG A 320 35.56 -3.77 8.63
N VAL A 321 35.95 -3.96 7.38
CA VAL A 321 37.21 -3.45 6.82
C VAL A 321 36.84 -2.46 5.72
N ASP A 322 37.23 -1.21 5.91
CA ASP A 322 37.10 -0.16 4.91
C ASP A 322 38.50 0.11 4.34
N ASP A 323 38.67 -0.07 3.03
CA ASP A 323 39.97 0.07 2.36
C ASP A 323 39.84 0.76 0.98
N GLY A 324 40.97 1.04 0.33
CA GLY A 324 40.98 1.72 -0.97
C GLY A 324 40.65 3.21 -0.90
N GLY A 325 40.93 3.90 0.20
CA GLY A 325 40.67 5.35 0.35
C GLY A 325 41.91 6.18 0.70
N PRO A 326 41.85 7.53 0.51
CA PRO A 326 40.77 8.27 -0.16
C PRO A 326 40.97 8.33 -1.68
N ALA A 327 39.96 7.90 -2.44
CA ALA A 327 39.81 8.25 -3.85
C ALA A 327 39.54 9.75 -4.00
N ARG A 328 40.13 10.39 -5.03
CA ARG A 328 39.88 11.78 -5.39
C ARG A 328 39.59 11.89 -6.88
N PRO A 329 38.49 12.53 -7.31
CA PRO A 329 38.27 12.81 -8.73
C PRO A 329 39.43 13.68 -9.26
N VAL A 330 39.93 13.33 -10.45
CA VAL A 330 40.94 14.10 -11.19
C VAL A 330 40.51 14.22 -12.63
N ASP A 331 40.97 15.27 -13.32
CA ASP A 331 40.71 15.48 -14.75
C ASP A 331 39.23 15.32 -15.13
N VAL A 332 38.33 15.91 -14.32
CA VAL A 332 36.88 15.76 -14.49
C VAL A 332 36.48 16.21 -15.90
N PRO A 333 35.83 15.35 -16.70
CA PRO A 333 35.50 15.65 -18.09
C PRO A 333 34.31 16.60 -18.14
N ALA A 334 34.56 17.90 -17.93
CA ALA A 334 33.53 18.92 -17.74
C ALA A 334 32.44 18.91 -18.83
N ALA A 335 32.82 18.73 -20.09
CA ALA A 335 31.88 18.66 -21.20
C ALA A 335 30.95 17.42 -21.12
N ALA A 336 31.48 16.26 -20.74
CA ALA A 336 30.70 15.03 -20.59
C ALA A 336 29.78 15.12 -19.36
N VAL A 337 30.25 15.68 -18.25
CA VAL A 337 29.44 15.92 -17.05
C VAL A 337 28.31 16.90 -17.35
N ALA A 338 28.62 18.02 -18.00
CA ALA A 338 27.62 19.01 -18.40
C ALA A 338 26.56 18.41 -19.33
N ALA A 339 26.97 17.62 -20.34
CA ALA A 339 26.04 16.92 -21.22
C ALA A 339 25.17 15.89 -20.47
N ALA A 340 25.78 15.16 -19.53
CA ALA A 340 25.08 14.16 -18.73
C ALA A 340 23.94 14.79 -17.91
N VAL A 341 24.21 15.93 -17.26
CA VAL A 341 23.20 16.62 -16.43
C VAL A 341 22.22 17.46 -17.26
N ALA A 342 22.60 17.92 -18.45
CA ALA A 342 21.77 18.77 -19.31
C ALA A 342 20.53 18.04 -19.86
N ASP A 343 20.69 16.77 -20.19
CA ASP A 343 19.63 15.93 -20.79
C ASP A 343 18.79 15.16 -19.75
N ALA A 344 19.01 15.42 -18.46
CA ALA A 344 18.27 14.77 -17.39
C ALA A 344 16.95 15.48 -17.10
N ASP A 345 15.92 14.71 -16.73
CA ASP A 345 14.68 15.25 -16.16
C ASP A 345 14.89 15.65 -14.68
N VAL A 346 15.77 14.91 -13.99
CA VAL A 346 16.20 15.19 -12.61
C VAL A 346 17.66 14.80 -12.45
N VAL A 347 18.38 15.57 -11.64
CA VAL A 347 19.72 15.20 -11.19
C VAL A 347 19.66 14.81 -9.71
N LEU A 348 20.19 13.64 -9.37
CA LEU A 348 20.31 13.16 -8.00
C LEU A 348 21.78 13.14 -7.59
N VAL A 349 22.16 14.00 -6.66
CA VAL A 349 23.49 14.00 -6.06
C VAL A 349 23.47 13.07 -4.85
N SER A 350 24.27 12.02 -4.89
CA SER A 350 24.41 11.03 -3.81
C SER A 350 25.83 11.12 -3.24
N ASP A 351 26.00 12.01 -2.24
CA ASP A 351 27.30 12.33 -1.67
C ASP A 351 27.67 11.32 -0.57
N TYR A 352 28.89 10.79 -0.60
CA TYR A 352 29.42 9.88 0.43
C TYR A 352 30.73 10.40 1.03
N GLY A 353 31.06 11.67 0.77
CA GLY A 353 32.25 12.33 1.28
C GLY A 353 33.55 11.76 0.73
N ALA A 354 33.56 11.30 -0.53
CA ALA A 354 34.79 10.91 -1.23
C ALA A 354 35.32 11.99 -2.18
N GLY A 355 34.69 13.17 -2.23
CA GLY A 355 35.26 14.35 -2.89
C GLY A 355 34.65 14.69 -4.25
N THR A 356 33.73 13.86 -4.79
CA THR A 356 33.02 14.17 -6.05
C THR A 356 32.36 15.55 -6.02
N THR A 357 31.69 15.87 -4.92
CA THR A 357 30.94 17.11 -4.73
C THR A 357 31.80 18.33 -4.39
N HIS A 358 33.12 18.16 -4.26
CA HIS A 358 34.08 19.26 -4.08
C HIS A 358 34.71 19.74 -5.39
N ASP A 359 34.59 18.96 -6.47
CA ASP A 359 35.16 19.33 -7.76
C ASP A 359 34.46 20.55 -8.37
N GLY A 360 35.24 21.54 -8.79
CA GLY A 360 34.70 22.81 -9.29
C GLY A 360 33.86 22.66 -10.56
N ALA A 361 34.34 21.89 -11.54
CA ALA A 361 33.65 21.71 -12.81
C ALA A 361 32.32 20.97 -12.63
N LEU A 362 32.29 19.95 -11.76
CA LEU A 362 31.08 19.23 -11.40
C LEU A 362 30.08 20.13 -10.68
N ARG A 363 30.55 20.94 -9.70
CA ARG A 363 29.70 21.89 -8.98
C ARG A 363 29.09 22.95 -9.90
N ASP A 364 29.86 23.47 -10.86
CA ASP A 364 29.38 24.44 -11.84
C ASP A 364 28.29 23.84 -12.74
N ALA A 365 28.44 22.58 -13.16
CA ALA A 365 27.44 21.85 -13.91
C ALA A 365 26.15 21.62 -13.08
N LEU A 366 26.27 21.24 -11.81
CA LEU A 366 25.14 21.06 -10.90
C LEU A 366 24.41 22.39 -10.61
N ALA A 367 25.14 23.49 -10.38
CA ALA A 367 24.55 24.81 -10.16
C ALA A 367 23.87 25.37 -11.42
N THR A 368 24.31 24.96 -12.60
CA THR A 368 23.62 25.25 -13.86
C THR A 368 22.35 24.40 -13.97
N ALA A 369 22.43 23.10 -13.68
CA ALA A 369 21.28 22.21 -13.70
C ALA A 369 20.19 22.65 -12.70
N ALA A 370 20.55 23.06 -11.48
CA ALA A 370 19.60 23.53 -10.47
C ALA A 370 18.77 24.75 -10.89
N ARG A 371 19.20 25.51 -11.90
CA ARG A 371 18.44 26.63 -12.47
C ARG A 371 17.41 26.21 -13.52
N GLU A 372 17.58 25.05 -14.11
CA GLU A 372 16.81 24.59 -15.26
C GLU A 372 15.94 23.36 -14.98
N ARG A 373 16.33 22.54 -14.00
CA ARG A 373 15.70 21.26 -13.68
C ARG A 373 15.83 20.93 -12.19
N PRO A 374 14.99 20.04 -11.64
CA PRO A 374 15.09 19.63 -10.25
C PRO A 374 16.43 18.95 -9.96
N VAL A 375 17.09 19.41 -8.88
CA VAL A 375 18.27 18.75 -8.30
C VAL A 375 17.89 18.26 -6.90
N VAL A 376 17.99 16.95 -6.69
CA VAL A 376 17.88 16.31 -5.38
C VAL A 376 19.29 16.10 -4.84
N TRP A 377 19.55 16.47 -3.60
CA TRP A 377 20.86 16.34 -2.98
C TRP A 377 20.77 15.55 -1.68
N ASP A 378 21.42 14.39 -1.64
CA ASP A 378 21.61 13.59 -0.44
C ASP A 378 23.00 13.90 0.14
N PRO A 379 23.09 14.72 1.21
CA PRO A 379 24.35 15.28 1.67
C PRO A 379 25.10 14.33 2.59
N HIS A 380 26.41 14.56 2.75
CA HIS A 380 27.25 13.84 3.70
C HIS A 380 28.13 14.83 4.48
N PRO A 381 28.51 14.60 5.76
CA PRO A 381 29.22 15.59 6.59
C PRO A 381 30.63 15.95 6.09
N ARG A 382 31.23 15.04 5.31
CA ARG A 382 32.51 15.25 4.59
C ARG A 382 32.31 15.60 3.11
N GLY A 383 31.08 15.89 2.72
CA GLY A 383 30.66 16.25 1.38
C GLY A 383 30.73 17.75 1.12
N GLY A 384 30.58 18.15 -0.14
CA GLY A 384 30.43 19.56 -0.48
C GLY A 384 29.04 20.05 -0.12
N ALA A 385 28.90 21.34 0.24
CA ALA A 385 27.59 21.93 0.50
C ALA A 385 26.67 21.80 -0.73
N PRO A 386 25.36 21.57 -0.54
CA PRO A 386 24.38 21.58 -1.62
C PRO A 386 24.47 22.87 -2.44
N VAL A 387 24.28 22.76 -3.77
CA VAL A 387 24.28 23.96 -4.62
C VAL A 387 23.00 24.77 -4.40
N PRO A 388 23.08 26.11 -4.34
CA PRO A 388 21.91 26.98 -4.27
C PRO A 388 20.92 26.67 -5.39
N GLY A 389 19.62 26.75 -5.09
CA GLY A 389 18.56 26.42 -6.02
C GLY A 389 18.24 24.92 -6.14
N SER A 390 18.93 24.04 -5.40
CA SER A 390 18.53 22.62 -5.34
C SER A 390 17.07 22.48 -4.92
N ALA A 391 16.33 21.60 -5.58
CA ALA A 391 14.89 21.42 -5.39
C ALA A 391 14.57 20.75 -4.04
N LEU A 392 15.41 19.81 -3.62
CA LEU A 392 15.24 19.07 -2.39
C LEU A 392 16.61 18.60 -1.86
N VAL A 393 16.89 18.85 -0.58
CA VAL A 393 18.04 18.28 0.14
C VAL A 393 17.54 17.31 1.20
N THR A 394 18.13 16.11 1.33
CA THR A 394 17.58 15.00 2.13
C THR A 394 18.47 14.51 3.27
N PRO A 395 19.02 15.38 4.15
CA PRO A 395 19.89 14.91 5.23
C PRO A 395 19.12 14.02 6.20
N ASN A 396 19.80 13.03 6.78
CA ASN A 396 19.31 12.44 8.02
C ASN A 396 19.52 13.40 9.20
N LEU A 397 18.89 13.12 10.34
CA LEU A 397 18.98 14.01 11.51
C LEU A 397 20.41 14.27 12.00
N ALA A 398 21.31 13.27 11.92
CA ALA A 398 22.70 13.47 12.33
C ALA A 398 23.44 14.36 11.33
N GLU A 399 23.27 14.13 10.04
CA GLU A 399 23.85 14.96 8.97
C GLU A 399 23.34 16.40 9.02
N ALA A 400 22.05 16.58 9.32
CA ALA A 400 21.44 17.89 9.47
C ALA A 400 22.04 18.66 10.66
N ARG A 401 22.33 17.98 11.77
CA ARG A 401 22.98 18.58 12.95
C ARG A 401 24.42 18.95 12.65
N ASP A 402 25.18 18.04 12.05
CA ASP A 402 26.57 18.31 11.64
C ASP A 402 26.64 19.50 10.68
N ALA A 403 25.72 19.58 9.71
CA ALA A 403 25.64 20.70 8.78
C ALA A 403 25.31 22.03 9.47
N ALA A 404 24.36 22.05 10.41
CA ALA A 404 24.02 23.25 11.16
C ALA A 404 25.20 23.73 12.02
N GLU A 405 25.93 22.82 12.67
CA GLU A 405 27.14 23.14 13.42
C GLU A 405 28.22 23.75 12.51
N GLN A 406 28.50 23.14 11.37
CA GLN A 406 29.47 23.65 10.40
C GLN A 406 29.13 25.05 9.85
N LEU A 407 27.84 25.36 9.74
CA LEU A 407 27.35 26.66 9.28
C LEU A 407 27.20 27.69 10.40
N GLY A 408 27.46 27.31 11.66
CA GLY A 408 27.28 28.19 12.82
C GLY A 408 25.82 28.55 13.09
N ILE A 409 24.89 27.67 12.74
CA ILE A 409 23.45 27.86 12.92
C ILE A 409 23.08 27.31 14.30
N ALA A 410 22.46 28.13 15.15
CA ALA A 410 21.85 27.69 16.39
C ALA A 410 20.34 27.50 16.15
N PRO A 411 19.84 26.26 15.93
CA PRO A 411 18.41 26.03 15.77
C PRO A 411 17.67 26.38 17.06
N ALA A 412 16.38 26.71 16.94
CA ALA A 412 15.54 27.02 18.11
C ALA A 412 15.44 25.85 19.10
N SER A 413 15.62 24.62 18.61
CA SER A 413 15.74 23.38 19.40
C SER A 413 16.53 22.33 18.63
N ASP A 414 17.57 21.74 19.24
CA ASP A 414 18.39 20.68 18.64
C ASP A 414 17.62 19.36 18.40
N ASP A 415 16.46 19.20 19.06
CA ASP A 415 15.65 17.98 18.99
C ASP A 415 14.38 18.12 18.13
N ASP A 416 14.21 19.27 17.47
CA ASP A 416 13.16 19.51 16.48
C ASP A 416 13.72 19.41 15.04
N PRO A 417 13.50 18.29 14.34
CA PRO A 417 13.98 18.13 12.96
C PRO A 417 13.35 19.12 11.99
N GLY A 418 12.14 19.63 12.29
CA GLY A 418 11.46 20.61 11.45
C GLY A 418 12.14 21.98 11.48
N ALA A 419 12.45 22.47 12.68
CA ALA A 419 13.19 23.72 12.86
C ALA A 419 14.59 23.65 12.20
N LEU A 420 15.26 22.49 12.30
CA LEU A 420 16.53 22.25 11.66
C LEU A 420 16.43 22.27 10.12
N ALA A 421 15.38 21.66 9.57
CA ALA A 421 15.11 21.69 8.13
C ALA A 421 14.92 23.13 7.61
N GLU A 422 14.18 23.96 8.34
CA GLU A 422 13.97 25.38 7.97
C GLU A 422 15.26 26.18 7.97
N ALA A 423 16.06 26.06 9.02
CA ALA A 423 17.31 26.80 9.14
C ALA A 423 18.33 26.40 8.05
N LEU A 424 18.41 25.11 7.73
CA LEU A 424 19.26 24.61 6.64
C LEU A 424 18.77 25.04 5.25
N ARG A 425 17.44 25.09 5.04
CA ARG A 425 16.86 25.57 3.77
C ARG A 425 17.31 26.99 3.47
N GLU A 426 17.27 27.85 4.47
CA GLU A 426 17.69 29.25 4.35
C GLU A 426 19.20 29.38 4.15
N ALA A 427 19.99 28.67 4.96
CA ALA A 427 21.45 28.76 4.89
C ALA A 427 22.03 28.24 3.57
N TRP A 428 21.48 27.14 3.04
CA TRP A 428 21.90 26.59 1.74
C TRP A 428 21.24 27.26 0.54
N GLN A 429 20.25 28.14 0.76
CA GLN A 429 19.48 28.81 -0.30
C GLN A 429 18.87 27.80 -1.29
N VAL A 430 18.25 26.75 -0.74
CA VAL A 430 17.60 25.67 -1.50
C VAL A 430 16.09 25.78 -1.39
N ALA A 431 15.36 25.18 -2.34
CA ALA A 431 13.90 25.28 -2.38
C ALA A 431 13.24 24.51 -1.22
N ALA A 432 13.80 23.36 -0.85
CA ALA A 432 13.31 22.56 0.26
C ALA A 432 14.41 21.71 0.92
N VAL A 433 14.24 21.46 2.22
CA VAL A 433 15.04 20.51 2.99
C VAL A 433 14.11 19.53 3.68
N CYS A 434 14.43 18.24 3.59
CA CYS A 434 13.70 17.16 4.23
C CYS A 434 14.61 16.40 5.17
N VAL A 435 14.47 16.63 6.49
CA VAL A 435 15.25 15.91 7.51
C VAL A 435 14.60 14.56 7.77
N THR A 436 15.29 13.47 7.47
CA THR A 436 14.83 12.12 7.77
C THR A 436 15.21 11.71 9.20
N ALA A 437 14.25 11.18 9.97
CA ALA A 437 14.38 10.92 11.41
C ALA A 437 14.01 9.47 11.80
N GLY A 438 14.30 8.52 10.91
CA GLY A 438 14.06 7.09 11.14
C GLY A 438 12.57 6.79 11.40
N ALA A 439 12.27 6.09 12.50
CA ALA A 439 10.89 5.76 12.88
C ALA A 439 10.01 6.99 13.14
N ARG A 440 10.59 8.18 13.39
CA ARG A 440 9.84 9.43 13.53
C ARG A 440 9.35 9.99 12.19
N GLY A 441 9.72 9.39 11.06
CA GLY A 441 9.33 9.85 9.73
C GLY A 441 10.28 10.89 9.16
N ALA A 442 9.73 11.82 8.38
CA ALA A 442 10.48 12.85 7.68
C ALA A 442 9.84 14.23 7.91
N PHE A 443 10.68 15.27 7.97
CA PHE A 443 10.26 16.64 8.26
C PHE A 443 10.68 17.55 7.11
N LEU A 444 9.71 18.01 6.32
CA LEU A 444 9.92 18.77 5.10
C LEU A 444 9.67 20.26 5.33
N ALA A 445 10.72 21.07 5.20
CA ALA A 445 10.62 22.53 5.14
C ALA A 445 10.64 22.98 3.68
N GLY A 446 9.53 23.58 3.22
CA GLY A 446 9.38 24.16 1.87
C GLY A 446 9.26 25.70 1.90
N PRO A 447 9.01 26.35 0.76
CA PRO A 447 8.99 27.82 0.67
C PRO A 447 7.82 28.49 1.41
N GLU A 448 6.74 27.76 1.68
CA GLU A 448 5.51 28.29 2.31
C GLU A 448 5.65 28.54 3.83
N GLY A 449 6.80 28.18 4.42
CA GLY A 449 7.07 28.29 5.85
C GLY A 449 6.38 27.18 6.68
N GLY A 450 6.98 26.79 7.79
CA GLY A 450 6.51 25.67 8.60
C GLY A 450 6.95 24.30 8.04
N ALA A 451 7.60 23.49 8.86
CA ALA A 451 7.94 22.12 8.50
C ALA A 451 6.70 21.21 8.52
N VAL A 452 6.48 20.49 7.42
CA VAL A 452 5.45 19.45 7.30
C VAL A 452 6.03 18.12 7.76
N HIS A 453 5.34 17.46 8.69
CA HIS A 453 5.68 16.10 9.12
C HIS A 453 5.04 15.05 8.21
N VAL A 454 5.84 14.12 7.72
CA VAL A 454 5.41 12.94 6.97
C VAL A 454 5.72 11.70 7.81
N SER A 455 4.68 11.01 8.25
CA SER A 455 4.79 9.84 9.13
C SER A 455 5.38 8.63 8.38
N ALA A 456 6.40 8.00 8.97
CA ALA A 456 6.87 6.68 8.54
C ALA A 456 6.16 5.58 9.31
N ARG A 457 5.99 4.42 8.69
CA ARG A 457 5.56 3.21 9.39
C ARG A 457 6.80 2.59 10.03
N ALA A 458 6.84 2.52 11.36
CA ALA A 458 7.88 1.78 12.05
C ALA A 458 7.77 0.28 11.67
N VAL A 459 8.81 -0.24 11.04
CA VAL A 459 8.90 -1.66 10.64
C VAL A 459 10.22 -2.23 11.14
N PRO A 460 10.22 -3.47 11.66
CA PRO A 460 11.47 -4.15 11.99
C PRO A 460 12.20 -4.54 10.70
N GLY A 461 13.52 -4.34 10.65
CA GLY A 461 14.31 -4.65 9.47
C GLY A 461 15.69 -3.97 9.45
N ASP A 462 16.45 -4.18 8.39
CA ASP A 462 17.76 -3.54 8.19
C ASP A 462 17.57 -2.13 7.60
N PRO A 463 17.91 -1.05 8.33
CA PRO A 463 17.81 0.32 7.82
C PRO A 463 18.91 0.68 6.81
N CYS A 464 19.88 -0.20 6.56
CA CYS A 464 20.97 0.06 5.63
C CYS A 464 20.44 0.36 4.22
N GLY A 465 20.81 1.52 3.67
CA GLY A 465 20.38 2.01 2.36
C GLY A 465 18.98 2.64 2.34
N ALA A 466 18.34 2.85 3.49
CA ALA A 466 17.04 3.53 3.54
C ALA A 466 17.12 4.98 3.04
N GLY A 467 18.23 5.68 3.30
CA GLY A 467 18.52 7.02 2.75
C GLY A 467 18.64 6.99 1.22
N ASP A 468 19.43 6.07 0.67
CA ASP A 468 19.56 5.89 -0.78
C ASP A 468 18.20 5.60 -1.45
N ARG A 469 17.37 4.76 -0.81
CA ARG A 469 16.03 4.47 -1.30
C ARG A 469 15.10 5.69 -1.22
N PHE A 470 15.19 6.47 -0.15
CA PHE A 470 14.44 7.70 0.01
C PHE A 470 14.81 8.70 -1.10
N ALA A 471 16.10 9.00 -1.26
CA ALA A 471 16.59 9.97 -2.22
C ALA A 471 16.31 9.56 -3.67
N SER A 472 16.49 8.26 -4.00
CA SER A 472 16.15 7.73 -5.34
C SER A 472 14.66 7.82 -5.65
N ALA A 473 13.79 7.44 -4.71
CA ALA A 473 12.34 7.52 -4.89
C ALA A 473 11.85 8.97 -5.02
N ALA A 474 12.42 9.90 -4.24
CA ALA A 474 12.13 11.32 -4.35
C ALA A 474 12.55 11.87 -5.73
N ALA A 475 13.76 11.54 -6.20
CA ALA A 475 14.25 11.96 -7.51
C ALA A 475 13.37 11.44 -8.65
N VAL A 476 13.03 10.15 -8.65
CA VAL A 476 12.15 9.55 -9.67
C VAL A 476 10.75 10.19 -9.65
N ALA A 477 10.21 10.50 -8.47
CA ALA A 477 8.93 11.20 -8.37
C ALA A 477 8.99 12.62 -8.95
N LEU A 478 10.06 13.38 -8.66
CA LEU A 478 10.27 14.72 -9.21
C LEU A 478 10.50 14.71 -10.72
N ALA A 479 11.23 13.73 -11.27
CA ALA A 479 11.31 13.51 -12.72
C ALA A 479 9.94 13.22 -13.35
N GLY A 480 9.01 12.65 -12.57
CA GLY A 480 7.62 12.45 -12.97
C GLY A 480 6.73 13.69 -12.84
N GLY A 481 7.28 14.85 -12.49
CA GLY A 481 6.53 16.10 -12.31
C GLY A 481 5.78 16.22 -10.97
N ALA A 482 6.03 15.33 -10.01
CA ALA A 482 5.43 15.44 -8.68
C ALA A 482 5.89 16.72 -7.96
N SER A 483 5.06 17.26 -7.07
CA SER A 483 5.49 18.30 -6.14
C SER A 483 6.51 17.75 -5.13
N THR A 484 7.30 18.62 -4.50
CA THR A 484 8.27 18.22 -3.48
C THR A 484 7.62 17.44 -2.33
N ARG A 485 6.41 17.83 -1.92
CA ARG A 485 5.66 17.13 -0.88
C ARG A 485 5.29 15.72 -1.30
N GLU A 486 4.70 15.55 -2.47
CA GLU A 486 4.32 14.23 -2.99
C GLU A 486 5.56 13.34 -3.20
N ALA A 487 6.68 13.92 -3.64
CA ALA A 487 7.94 13.21 -3.77
C ALA A 487 8.45 12.69 -2.42
N VAL A 488 8.38 13.50 -1.35
CA VAL A 488 8.74 13.08 0.00
C VAL A 488 7.78 12.01 0.54
N GLU A 489 6.47 12.15 0.34
CA GLU A 489 5.47 11.15 0.75
C GLU A 489 5.74 9.78 0.09
N ARG A 490 6.02 9.77 -1.21
CA ARG A 490 6.42 8.55 -1.94
C ARG A 490 7.76 7.99 -1.45
N ALA A 491 8.72 8.87 -1.14
CA ALA A 491 10.02 8.48 -0.63
C ALA A 491 9.96 7.82 0.75
N VAL A 492 9.16 8.36 1.68
CA VAL A 492 8.92 7.74 3.00
C VAL A 492 8.31 6.34 2.85
N LEU A 493 7.32 6.19 1.97
CA LEU A 493 6.70 4.89 1.70
C LEU A 493 7.71 3.88 1.15
N ALA A 494 8.49 4.30 0.15
CA ALA A 494 9.50 3.47 -0.50
C ALA A 494 10.64 3.05 0.45
N ALA A 495 11.10 3.97 1.31
CA ALA A 495 12.11 3.69 2.33
C ALA A 495 11.56 2.75 3.42
N SER A 496 10.30 2.93 3.84
CA SER A 496 9.65 2.06 4.82
C SER A 496 9.50 0.63 4.28
N ALA A 497 9.07 0.47 3.02
CA ALA A 497 9.01 -0.83 2.35
C ALA A 497 10.40 -1.48 2.23
N TRP A 498 11.42 -0.69 1.90
CA TRP A 498 12.81 -1.16 1.82
C TRP A 498 13.33 -1.76 3.13
N VAL A 499 13.08 -1.10 4.25
CA VAL A 499 13.47 -1.62 5.57
C VAL A 499 12.74 -2.93 5.87
N ALA A 500 11.43 -2.99 5.63
CA ALA A 500 10.63 -4.21 5.81
C ALA A 500 11.14 -5.37 4.93
N ASP A 501 11.64 -5.06 3.74
CA ASP A 501 12.18 -6.03 2.78
C ASP A 501 13.62 -6.49 3.09
N GLY A 502 14.17 -6.12 4.24
CA GLY A 502 15.52 -6.51 4.68
C GLY A 502 16.64 -5.61 4.16
N GLY A 503 16.31 -4.39 3.72
CA GLY A 503 17.26 -3.35 3.35
C GLY A 503 18.22 -3.74 2.23
N ALA A 504 19.43 -3.17 2.29
CA ALA A 504 20.48 -3.45 1.31
C ALA A 504 20.86 -4.94 1.23
N ASP A 505 20.87 -5.65 2.37
CA ASP A 505 21.16 -7.09 2.40
C ASP A 505 20.08 -7.90 1.67
N GLY A 506 18.80 -7.61 1.94
CA GLY A 506 17.66 -8.23 1.27
C GLY A 506 17.66 -7.96 -0.23
N PHE A 507 17.99 -6.74 -0.65
CA PHE A 507 18.15 -6.39 -2.06
C PHE A 507 19.26 -7.20 -2.74
N ARG A 508 20.43 -7.32 -2.09
CA ARG A 508 21.58 -8.09 -2.62
C ARG A 508 21.25 -9.57 -2.78
N ARG A 509 20.60 -10.18 -1.80
CA ARG A 509 20.18 -11.60 -1.86
C ARG A 509 19.20 -11.86 -2.99
N ARG A 510 18.28 -10.92 -3.27
CA ARG A 510 17.35 -11.01 -4.40
C ARG A 510 18.02 -10.78 -5.76
N GLY A 511 19.19 -10.12 -5.79
CA GLY A 511 19.94 -9.81 -7.01
C GLY A 511 20.44 -11.02 -7.83
N GLY A 512 20.28 -12.26 -7.32
CA GLY A 512 20.57 -13.51 -8.04
C GLY A 512 19.35 -14.41 -8.31
N ALA A 513 18.14 -14.04 -7.86
CA ALA A 513 16.93 -14.81 -8.05
C ALA A 513 15.86 -13.97 -8.74
N VAL A 514 15.35 -14.47 -9.87
CA VAL A 514 14.18 -13.91 -10.57
C VAL A 514 13.08 -13.64 -9.55
N ALA A 515 12.57 -12.41 -9.55
CA ALA A 515 11.56 -11.93 -8.63
C ALA A 515 10.38 -12.92 -8.54
N ARG A 516 10.27 -13.61 -7.41
CA ARG A 516 8.99 -14.18 -6.99
C ARG A 516 8.28 -13.09 -6.22
N GLU A 517 7.19 -12.59 -6.79
CA GLU A 517 6.11 -11.93 -6.06
C GLU A 517 5.85 -12.72 -4.77
N THR A 518 6.25 -12.17 -3.64
CA THR A 518 5.73 -12.61 -2.36
C THR A 518 4.28 -12.19 -2.33
N ALA A 519 3.39 -13.17 -2.31
CA ALA A 519 1.97 -12.95 -2.11
C ALA A 519 1.75 -12.00 -0.91
N PRO A 520 0.74 -11.12 -0.97
CA PRO A 520 0.44 -10.21 0.11
C PRO A 520 0.28 -10.98 1.43
N PRO A 521 0.65 -10.39 2.58
CA PRO A 521 0.43 -11.03 3.87
C PRO A 521 -1.04 -11.45 3.99
N PRO A 522 -1.32 -12.66 4.49
CA PRO A 522 -2.68 -13.17 4.59
C PRO A 522 -3.54 -12.19 5.39
N ARG A 523 -4.83 -12.11 5.03
CA ARG A 523 -5.76 -11.24 5.74
C ARG A 523 -5.83 -11.68 7.21
N PRO A 524 -5.83 -10.74 8.18
CA PRO A 524 -5.97 -11.08 9.60
C PRO A 524 -7.18 -11.98 9.84
N GLY A 525 -6.99 -13.09 10.55
CA GLY A 525 -8.07 -14.03 10.85
C GLY A 525 -8.35 -15.10 9.78
N THR A 526 -7.68 -15.11 8.62
CA THR A 526 -7.88 -16.16 7.59
C THR A 526 -6.91 -17.34 7.68
N GLU A 527 -5.84 -17.21 8.47
CA GLU A 527 -4.87 -18.29 8.67
C GLU A 527 -5.43 -19.36 9.63
N PRO A 528 -5.32 -20.67 9.31
CA PRO A 528 -5.67 -21.74 10.24
C PRO A 528 -4.79 -21.69 11.51
N PRO A 529 -5.32 -22.05 12.70
CA PRO A 529 -4.57 -21.97 13.96
C PRO A 529 -3.24 -22.72 13.96
N ALA A 530 -3.18 -23.88 13.28
CA ALA A 530 -1.95 -24.67 13.17
C ALA A 530 -0.86 -23.98 12.35
N GLU A 531 -1.24 -23.19 11.34
CA GLU A 531 -0.29 -22.44 10.51
C GLU A 531 0.29 -21.26 11.28
N VAL A 532 -0.57 -20.53 12.00
CA VAL A 532 -0.16 -19.46 12.92
C VAL A 532 0.81 -20.01 13.97
N ALA A 533 0.52 -21.16 14.57
CA ALA A 533 1.40 -21.81 15.54
C ALA A 533 2.77 -22.14 14.93
N ARG A 534 2.80 -22.72 13.73
CA ARG A 534 4.04 -23.08 13.03
C ARG A 534 4.90 -21.85 12.74
N ARG A 535 4.28 -20.79 12.22
CA ARG A 535 4.94 -19.51 11.89
C ARG A 535 5.56 -18.85 13.11
N LEU A 536 4.80 -18.74 14.20
CA LEU A 536 5.26 -18.08 15.43
C LEU A 536 6.31 -18.93 16.16
N ARG A 537 6.15 -20.26 16.22
CA ARG A 537 7.16 -21.15 16.82
C ARG A 537 8.48 -21.17 16.05
N ALA A 538 8.47 -20.99 14.72
CA ALA A 538 9.68 -20.86 13.92
C ALA A 538 10.50 -19.60 14.28
N ALA A 539 9.83 -18.56 14.81
CA ALA A 539 10.49 -17.36 15.33
C ALA A 539 11.08 -17.55 16.75
N GLY A 540 10.78 -18.67 17.42
CA GLY A 540 11.17 -18.94 18.81
C GLY A 540 10.38 -18.10 19.83
N GLY A 541 10.58 -18.37 21.12
CA GLY A 541 9.90 -17.64 22.21
C GLY A 541 8.62 -18.31 22.73
N THR A 542 7.99 -17.67 23.70
CA THR A 542 6.81 -18.13 24.44
C THR A 542 5.53 -17.68 23.73
N LEU A 543 4.68 -18.64 23.37
CA LEU A 543 3.41 -18.39 22.70
C LEU A 543 2.27 -18.21 23.72
N VAL A 544 1.76 -16.98 23.82
CA VAL A 544 0.59 -16.64 24.62
C VAL A 544 -0.65 -16.61 23.74
N ALA A 545 -1.75 -17.15 24.24
CA ALA A 545 -3.06 -16.98 23.63
C ALA A 545 -4.06 -16.37 24.61
N THR A 546 -4.97 -15.57 24.08
CA THR A 546 -6.16 -15.09 24.80
C THR A 546 -7.36 -15.10 23.85
N GLY A 547 -8.58 -14.90 24.34
CA GLY A 547 -9.73 -14.94 23.45
C GLY A 547 -10.98 -14.25 23.98
N GLY A 548 -11.86 -13.89 23.06
CA GLY A 548 -13.11 -13.19 23.35
C GLY A 548 -13.82 -12.68 22.10
N CYS A 549 -14.98 -12.04 22.30
CA CYS A 549 -15.77 -11.52 21.19
C CYS A 549 -15.26 -10.19 20.65
N PHE A 550 -14.64 -9.34 21.49
CA PHE A 550 -14.12 -8.01 21.12
C PHE A 550 -15.07 -7.17 20.23
N ASP A 551 -16.37 -7.20 20.56
CA ASP A 551 -17.42 -6.64 19.72
C ASP A 551 -17.30 -5.11 19.54
N LEU A 552 -17.23 -4.38 20.65
CA LEU A 552 -16.70 -3.02 20.65
C LEU A 552 -15.47 -3.00 21.54
N LEU A 553 -14.31 -2.74 20.94
CA LEU A 553 -13.04 -2.61 21.64
C LEU A 553 -13.07 -1.35 22.52
N HIS A 554 -12.48 -1.42 23.71
CA HIS A 554 -12.34 -0.30 24.63
C HIS A 554 -11.07 -0.47 25.46
N ALA A 555 -10.68 0.57 26.21
CA ALA A 555 -9.45 0.60 27.00
C ALA A 555 -9.24 -0.64 27.90
N GLY A 556 -10.31 -1.18 28.51
CA GLY A 556 -10.23 -2.43 29.28
C GLY A 556 -9.76 -3.66 28.48
N HIS A 557 -10.20 -3.82 27.23
CA HIS A 557 -9.70 -4.88 26.35
C HIS A 557 -8.23 -4.65 25.98
N VAL A 558 -7.84 -3.41 25.69
CA VAL A 558 -6.45 -3.05 25.38
C VAL A 558 -5.53 -3.41 26.56
N ALA A 559 -5.88 -2.97 27.77
CA ALA A 559 -5.11 -3.29 28.98
C ALA A 559 -5.01 -4.81 29.24
N THR A 560 -6.08 -5.56 28.95
CA THR A 560 -6.07 -7.03 29.08
C THR A 560 -5.16 -7.68 28.03
N LEU A 561 -5.15 -7.18 26.79
CA LEU A 561 -4.29 -7.66 25.72
C LEU A 561 -2.81 -7.33 26.01
N GLU A 562 -2.51 -6.13 26.50
CA GLU A 562 -1.16 -5.75 26.92
C GLU A 562 -0.66 -6.61 28.09
N ALA A 563 -1.51 -6.85 29.09
CA ALA A 563 -1.18 -7.73 30.21
C ALA A 563 -1.00 -9.20 29.77
N ALA A 564 -1.75 -9.67 28.78
CA ALA A 564 -1.55 -10.99 28.18
C ALA A 564 -0.22 -11.05 27.40
N ALA A 565 0.06 -10.03 26.58
CA ALA A 565 1.30 -9.95 25.81
C ALA A 565 2.54 -9.97 26.72
N ALA A 566 2.48 -9.34 27.89
CA ALA A 566 3.58 -9.35 28.87
C ALA A 566 3.93 -10.74 29.45
N LEU A 567 3.12 -11.79 29.19
CA LEU A 567 3.37 -13.15 29.66
C LEU A 567 4.25 -13.99 28.71
N GLY A 568 4.62 -13.44 27.54
CA GLY A 568 5.45 -14.14 26.56
C GLY A 568 5.89 -13.26 25.39
N ASP A 569 6.34 -13.89 24.31
CA ASP A 569 6.96 -13.20 23.17
C ASP A 569 5.99 -12.98 22.01
N HIS A 570 4.98 -13.85 21.89
CA HIS A 570 3.96 -13.77 20.84
C HIS A 570 2.56 -13.87 21.43
N LEU A 571 1.69 -12.90 21.17
CA LEU A 571 0.28 -12.95 21.57
C LEU A 571 -0.63 -13.30 20.39
N VAL A 572 -1.39 -14.39 20.51
CA VAL A 572 -2.43 -14.77 19.57
C VAL A 572 -3.81 -14.52 20.18
N VAL A 573 -4.65 -13.76 19.46
CA VAL A 573 -6.03 -13.51 19.88
C VAL A 573 -6.98 -14.45 19.16
N LEU A 574 -7.64 -15.32 19.92
CA LEU A 574 -8.74 -16.17 19.47
C LEU A 574 -10.04 -15.34 19.47
N LEU A 575 -10.47 -14.91 18.29
CA LEU A 575 -11.64 -14.08 18.08
C LEU A 575 -12.86 -14.95 17.75
N ASN A 576 -13.95 -14.79 18.51
CA ASN A 576 -15.24 -15.42 18.14
C ASN A 576 -15.74 -14.82 16.81
N GLY A 577 -16.06 -15.68 15.83
CA GLY A 577 -16.70 -15.30 14.58
C GLY A 577 -18.13 -14.79 14.79
N ASP A 578 -18.73 -14.24 13.74
CA ASP A 578 -20.06 -13.61 13.80
C ASP A 578 -21.13 -14.63 14.16
N ALA A 579 -21.03 -15.88 13.70
CA ALA A 579 -21.96 -16.94 14.04
C ALA A 579 -21.86 -17.33 15.53
N SER A 580 -20.63 -17.45 16.05
CA SER A 580 -20.36 -17.72 17.47
C SER A 580 -20.92 -16.61 18.37
N VAL A 581 -20.67 -15.34 18.03
CA VAL A 581 -21.18 -14.20 18.82
C VAL A 581 -22.70 -14.10 18.79
N ARG A 582 -23.36 -14.36 17.65
CA ARG A 582 -24.83 -14.39 17.54
C ARG A 582 -25.46 -15.42 18.47
N ARG A 583 -24.87 -16.62 18.58
CA ARG A 583 -25.36 -17.66 19.49
C ARG A 583 -25.14 -17.29 20.96
N LEU A 584 -23.98 -16.70 21.28
CA LEU A 584 -23.63 -16.33 22.65
C LEU A 584 -24.38 -15.09 23.18
N LYS A 585 -24.64 -14.09 22.34
CA LYS A 585 -25.12 -12.77 22.76
C LYS A 585 -26.44 -12.33 22.09
N GLY A 586 -27.00 -13.14 21.21
CA GLY A 586 -28.27 -12.89 20.52
C GLY A 586 -28.11 -12.36 19.09
N ALA A 587 -29.21 -12.38 18.33
CA ALA A 587 -29.22 -12.11 16.88
C ALA A 587 -28.78 -10.68 16.48
N GLN A 588 -28.82 -9.73 17.41
CA GLN A 588 -28.41 -8.33 17.19
C GLN A 588 -26.91 -8.09 17.47
N ARG A 589 -26.14 -9.15 17.75
CA ARG A 589 -24.71 -9.10 18.09
C ARG A 589 -23.97 -10.09 17.17
N PRO A 590 -22.77 -9.77 16.65
CA PRO A 590 -21.98 -8.59 16.97
C PRO A 590 -22.46 -7.33 16.22
N VAL A 591 -22.11 -6.15 16.75
CA VAL A 591 -22.36 -4.85 16.11
C VAL A 591 -21.31 -4.59 15.03
N VAL A 592 -20.06 -5.02 15.27
CA VAL A 592 -18.95 -4.93 14.31
C VAL A 592 -18.65 -6.32 13.77
N GLY A 593 -18.61 -6.48 12.44
CA GLY A 593 -18.36 -7.77 11.79
C GLY A 593 -16.98 -8.35 12.12
N GLN A 594 -16.82 -9.67 11.99
CA GLN A 594 -15.58 -10.36 12.36
C GLN A 594 -14.35 -9.89 11.58
N GLU A 595 -14.51 -9.48 10.32
CA GLU A 595 -13.41 -8.96 9.49
C GLU A 595 -12.86 -7.65 10.06
N ASP A 596 -13.74 -6.72 10.42
CA ASP A 596 -13.36 -5.45 11.03
C ASP A 596 -12.75 -5.65 12.42
N ARG A 597 -13.35 -6.52 13.25
CA ARG A 597 -12.81 -6.86 14.57
C ARG A 597 -11.42 -7.48 14.46
N ALA A 598 -11.21 -8.42 13.53
CA ALA A 598 -9.92 -9.05 13.30
C ALA A 598 -8.86 -8.04 12.82
N ARG A 599 -9.24 -7.13 11.92
CA ARG A 599 -8.35 -6.07 11.44
C ARG A 599 -7.95 -5.10 12.55
N VAL A 600 -8.90 -4.67 13.39
CA VAL A 600 -8.64 -3.77 14.52
C VAL A 600 -7.70 -4.43 15.52
N LEU A 601 -7.93 -5.70 15.87
CA LEU A 601 -7.07 -6.44 16.80
C LEU A 601 -5.66 -6.65 16.25
N ALA A 602 -5.53 -6.98 14.96
CA ALA A 602 -4.22 -7.18 14.32
C ALA A 602 -3.43 -5.88 14.13
N ALA A 603 -4.06 -4.72 14.30
CA ALA A 603 -3.38 -3.42 14.27
C ALA A 603 -2.80 -3.01 15.63
N LEU A 604 -3.08 -3.76 16.71
CA LEU A 604 -2.50 -3.49 18.03
C LEU A 604 -1.09 -4.08 18.09
N ASP A 605 -0.10 -3.25 18.45
CA ASP A 605 1.32 -3.64 18.50
C ASP A 605 1.60 -4.85 19.39
N CYS A 606 0.77 -5.05 20.43
CA CYS A 606 0.89 -6.19 21.35
C CYS A 606 0.31 -7.50 20.80
N VAL A 607 -0.31 -7.53 19.61
CA VAL A 607 -0.96 -8.70 19.01
C VAL A 607 -0.16 -9.22 17.82
N SER A 608 0.36 -10.45 17.92
CA SER A 608 1.18 -11.09 16.89
C SER A 608 0.35 -11.79 15.81
N ALA A 609 -0.85 -12.28 16.15
CA ALA A 609 -1.80 -12.84 15.19
C ALA A 609 -3.23 -12.87 15.73
N VAL A 610 -4.21 -12.93 14.82
CA VAL A 610 -5.63 -13.14 15.14
C VAL A 610 -6.11 -14.40 14.44
N VAL A 611 -6.83 -15.25 15.19
CA VAL A 611 -7.45 -16.49 14.69
C VAL A 611 -8.94 -16.39 14.93
N VAL A 612 -9.74 -16.52 13.88
CA VAL A 612 -11.21 -16.51 13.99
C VAL A 612 -11.74 -17.93 14.10
N PHE A 613 -12.66 -18.17 15.03
CA PHE A 613 -13.30 -19.48 15.21
C PHE A 613 -14.82 -19.31 15.37
N ASP A 614 -15.60 -20.21 14.80
CA ASP A 614 -17.07 -20.13 14.78
C ASP A 614 -17.74 -21.10 15.76
N GLU A 615 -16.97 -21.95 16.43
CA GLU A 615 -17.42 -22.87 17.46
C GLU A 615 -17.94 -22.14 18.72
N ASP A 616 -18.68 -22.87 19.57
CA ASP A 616 -19.22 -22.32 20.83
C ASP A 616 -18.14 -22.06 21.89
N ASP A 617 -16.97 -22.71 21.75
CA ASP A 617 -15.85 -22.60 22.66
C ASP A 617 -14.50 -22.72 21.92
N PRO A 618 -13.40 -22.20 22.51
CA PRO A 618 -12.12 -22.13 21.81
C PRO A 618 -11.31 -23.43 21.83
N ARG A 619 -11.84 -24.56 22.33
CA ARG A 619 -11.03 -25.78 22.59
C ARG A 619 -10.37 -26.33 21.34
N ALA A 620 -11.06 -26.36 20.21
CA ALA A 620 -10.50 -26.84 18.94
C ALA A 620 -9.35 -25.94 18.44
N ALA A 621 -9.53 -24.61 18.52
CA ALA A 621 -8.49 -23.65 18.17
C ALA A 621 -7.28 -23.76 19.11
N LEU A 622 -7.51 -23.97 20.42
CA LEU A 622 -6.45 -24.16 21.41
C LEU A 622 -5.69 -25.48 21.22
N ASP A 623 -6.36 -26.56 20.83
CA ASP A 623 -5.74 -27.86 20.57
C ASP A 623 -4.81 -27.82 19.34
N ALA A 624 -5.18 -27.02 18.34
CA ALA A 624 -4.37 -26.77 17.15
C ALA A 624 -3.23 -25.75 17.41
N LEU A 625 -3.49 -24.70 18.19
CA LEU A 625 -2.52 -23.63 18.47
C LEU A 625 -1.45 -24.06 19.49
N ARG A 626 -1.86 -24.84 20.50
CA ARG A 626 -1.03 -25.33 21.61
C ARG A 626 -0.20 -24.22 22.26
N PRO A 627 -0.84 -23.18 22.85
CA PRO A 627 -0.12 -22.08 23.48
C PRO A 627 0.59 -22.53 24.77
N ASP A 628 1.72 -21.90 25.09
CA ASP A 628 2.43 -22.10 26.35
C ASP A 628 1.70 -21.43 27.52
N VAL A 629 0.97 -20.34 27.23
CA VAL A 629 0.15 -19.60 28.19
C VAL A 629 -1.24 -19.32 27.62
N TRP A 630 -2.29 -19.67 28.34
CA TRP A 630 -3.67 -19.23 28.07
C TRP A 630 -4.08 -18.18 29.08
N ALA A 631 -4.25 -16.94 28.62
CA ALA A 631 -4.59 -15.78 29.45
C ALA A 631 -6.08 -15.45 29.36
N LYS A 632 -6.75 -15.30 30.52
CA LYS A 632 -8.17 -14.92 30.62
C LYS A 632 -8.35 -13.68 31.50
N GLY A 633 -9.22 -12.76 31.06
CA GLY A 633 -9.62 -11.59 31.84
C GLY A 633 -10.50 -11.95 33.06
N GLY A 634 -10.37 -11.16 34.12
CA GLY A 634 -10.72 -11.48 35.53
C GLY A 634 -12.18 -11.72 35.93
N ASP A 635 -13.05 -12.21 35.04
CA ASP A 635 -14.41 -12.66 35.39
C ASP A 635 -14.51 -14.17 35.67
N TYR A 636 -13.40 -14.91 35.59
CA TYR A 636 -13.40 -16.38 35.67
C TYR A 636 -12.45 -16.88 36.77
N VAL A 637 -12.96 -17.78 37.63
CA VAL A 637 -12.12 -18.59 38.52
C VAL A 637 -11.45 -19.67 37.68
N ALA A 638 -10.13 -19.84 37.83
CA ALA A 638 -9.31 -20.73 36.98
C ALA A 638 -9.76 -22.21 36.96
N ASP A 639 -10.56 -22.62 37.94
CA ASP A 639 -11.08 -23.99 38.11
C ASP A 639 -12.45 -24.24 37.45
N GLU A 640 -13.06 -23.22 36.82
CA GLU A 640 -14.37 -23.34 36.13
C GLU A 640 -14.28 -23.25 34.60
N LEU A 641 -13.08 -23.22 34.01
CA LEU A 641 -12.89 -23.09 32.55
C LEU A 641 -12.77 -24.47 31.87
N PRO A 642 -13.75 -24.92 31.07
CA PRO A 642 -13.71 -26.21 30.38
C PRO A 642 -12.53 -26.36 29.42
N GLU A 643 -11.97 -25.25 28.94
CA GLU A 643 -10.80 -25.23 28.04
C GLU A 643 -9.45 -25.39 28.76
N ALA A 644 -9.40 -25.27 30.08
CA ALA A 644 -8.15 -25.34 30.84
C ALA A 644 -7.46 -26.72 30.70
N ASP A 645 -8.25 -27.80 30.60
CA ASP A 645 -7.73 -29.16 30.41
C ASP A 645 -7.09 -29.38 29.04
N VAL A 646 -7.53 -28.65 28.00
CA VAL A 646 -6.90 -28.70 26.68
C VAL A 646 -5.49 -28.12 26.76
N VAL A 647 -5.34 -26.95 27.39
CA VAL A 647 -4.06 -26.25 27.52
C VAL A 647 -3.08 -27.05 28.38
N ARG A 648 -3.54 -27.58 29.53
CA ARG A 648 -2.70 -28.37 30.44
C ARG A 648 -2.21 -29.68 29.81
N ARG A 649 -3.02 -30.35 28.97
CA ARG A 649 -2.61 -31.58 28.26
C ARG A 649 -1.43 -31.36 27.31
N HIS A 650 -1.28 -30.14 26.78
CA HIS A 650 -0.15 -29.76 25.92
C HIS A 650 1.03 -29.15 26.69
N GLY A 651 1.00 -29.16 28.02
CA GLY A 651 2.05 -28.60 28.88
C GLY A 651 1.96 -27.09 29.09
N GLY A 652 0.92 -26.42 28.58
CA GLY A 652 0.68 -25.00 28.78
C GLY A 652 0.07 -24.68 30.15
N ARG A 653 0.22 -23.43 30.60
CA ARG A 653 -0.36 -22.93 31.85
C ARG A 653 -1.53 -21.98 31.60
N VAL A 654 -2.51 -21.97 32.49
CA VAL A 654 -3.63 -21.00 32.47
C VAL A 654 -3.34 -19.88 33.46
N THR A 655 -3.45 -18.63 33.02
CA THR A 655 -3.22 -17.44 33.84
C THR A 655 -4.45 -16.54 33.81
N VAL A 656 -4.95 -16.19 35.00
CA VAL A 656 -6.04 -15.21 35.14
C VAL A 656 -5.42 -13.83 35.34
N LEU A 657 -5.78 -12.89 34.48
CA LEU A 657 -5.31 -11.51 34.51
C LEU A 657 -6.22 -10.67 35.43
N PRO A 658 -5.68 -9.68 36.14
CA PRO A 658 -6.46 -8.82 37.03
C PRO A 658 -7.57 -8.08 36.27
N TYR A 659 -8.75 -8.00 36.88
CA TYR A 659 -9.89 -7.27 36.34
C TYR A 659 -9.60 -5.76 36.30
N VAL A 660 -9.76 -5.14 35.14
CA VAL A 660 -9.64 -3.68 34.98
C VAL A 660 -11.06 -3.09 34.98
N ASP A 661 -11.37 -2.33 36.01
CA ASP A 661 -12.72 -1.89 36.34
C ASP A 661 -13.34 -0.91 35.32
N GLY A 662 -14.66 -1.03 35.09
CA GLY A 662 -15.51 0.12 34.72
C GLY A 662 -16.04 0.28 33.29
N ARG A 663 -15.83 -0.63 32.32
CA ARG A 663 -16.46 -0.52 30.98
C ARG A 663 -16.71 -1.90 30.37
N SER A 664 -17.97 -2.37 30.33
CA SER A 664 -18.36 -3.54 29.51
C SER A 664 -18.99 -3.05 28.21
N THR A 665 -18.79 -3.78 27.09
CA THR A 665 -19.47 -3.46 25.83
C THR A 665 -20.99 -3.34 25.99
N THR A 666 -21.59 -4.15 26.86
CA THR A 666 -23.02 -4.09 27.20
C THR A 666 -23.39 -2.77 27.86
N SER A 667 -22.62 -2.31 28.86
CA SER A 667 -22.85 -1.01 29.53
C SER A 667 -22.66 0.21 28.61
N ILE A 668 -21.85 0.09 27.56
CA ILE A 668 -21.67 1.13 26.54
C ILE A 668 -22.92 1.21 25.65
N LEU A 669 -23.52 0.06 25.30
CA LEU A 669 -24.71 -0.02 24.44
C LEU A 669 -26.00 0.30 25.19
N ASP A 670 -26.09 -0.05 26.47
CA ASP A 670 -27.24 0.30 27.32
C ASP A 670 -27.35 1.83 27.49
N ARG A 671 -26.21 2.54 27.54
CA ARG A 671 -26.18 4.01 27.62
C ARG A 671 -26.59 4.72 26.33
N THR A 672 -26.55 4.06 25.18
CA THR A 672 -26.94 4.67 23.89
C THR A 672 -28.42 4.43 23.54
N GLY A 673 -29.20 3.82 24.45
CA GLY A 673 -30.67 3.80 24.41
C GLY A 673 -31.31 2.89 23.35
N ARG A 674 -30.53 2.21 22.50
CA ARG A 674 -31.05 1.29 21.46
C ARG A 674 -31.15 -0.18 21.90
N PHE A 675 -30.63 -0.54 23.07
CA PHE A 675 -30.54 -1.93 23.55
C PHE A 675 -30.99 -2.12 25.01
N ALA A 676 -31.92 -1.30 25.49
CA ALA A 676 -32.54 -1.57 26.79
C ALA A 676 -33.28 -2.93 26.77
N PRO A 677 -33.16 -3.77 27.81
CA PRO A 677 -33.94 -5.00 27.89
C PRO A 677 -35.43 -4.67 27.87
N ILE A 678 -36.20 -5.42 27.08
CA ILE A 678 -37.66 -5.35 27.06
C ILE A 678 -38.14 -5.56 28.50
N ARG A 679 -38.67 -4.52 29.13
CA ARG A 679 -39.42 -4.65 30.38
C ARG A 679 -40.67 -5.47 30.07
N THR A 680 -40.74 -6.68 30.59
CA THR A 680 -41.98 -7.45 30.67
C THR A 680 -42.91 -6.77 31.68
N GLU A 681 -43.83 -5.95 31.18
CA GLU A 681 -44.98 -5.48 31.96
C GLU A 681 -46.03 -6.59 32.08
N GLY A 682 -46.43 -6.89 33.33
CA GLY A 682 -47.79 -7.32 33.66
C GLY A 682 -48.05 -8.81 33.86
N ALA A 683 -47.84 -9.30 35.08
CA ALA A 683 -48.74 -10.31 35.66
C ALA A 683 -49.90 -9.58 36.38
N PRO A 684 -51.18 -10.01 36.25
CA PRO A 684 -52.29 -9.31 36.88
C PRO A 684 -52.50 -9.76 38.34
N ALA A 685 -52.82 -8.76 39.18
CA ALA A 685 -53.34 -8.79 40.56
C ALA A 685 -52.62 -9.65 41.61
#